data_AF-A0A1J4ZSY3-F1
#
_entry.id   AF-A0A1J4ZSY3-F1
#
_cell.length_a   1.000
_cell.length_b   1.000
_cell.length_c   1.000
_cell.angle_alpha   90.00
_cell.angle_beta   90.00
_cell.angle_gamma   90.00
#
_symmetry.space_group_name_H-M   'P 1'
#
loop_
_entity.id
_entity.type
_entity.pdbx_description
1 polymer ?
#
loop_
_entity_poly.entity_id
_entity_poly.type
_entity_poly.pdbx_seq_one_letter_code
_entity_poly.pdbx_strand_id
1 'polypeptide(L)'
;MKKFTIVAGSVAMILMLLAISVAGASNSHQTGAPQASSAAEKAAPVGVAPERLVGGTHPGIYYLDYGYYRLDPAVYPVDGAIRFYGWSTLNPTSGSYDWNNLESWIVDRQSLGLETGIFISTYDGTTAGDIRSAPDYVIKTPNAVIAATATDGVTPLYVNYYRRTAENGGFDYSPPNNAWTLEGNVSIATAPPAGASGNAALLGGVDNATGNLYHWAQRIPAMPSGLSGMTSNVMLSVYVDTVEVSAPGADHLYVELWNQNNQFLCTLRDITDLDATGGWQNLTLDSSSCAHEKQVKVAFRVATNGSETTSFYVDDISLNVRHLIPKYWDDAYLNLYKTFIQALGDHLRNDNRVDFVAVGTGVFGENQPTQNELDYVVSNAGLTSAMWVNTVNDITSKYASAFAAAPGQPPTKSLLLQFAPTYKSVTERSQTTTWAANQHVGLSSNFTVPDYLQVYKNDLSGAYDPIRSHNMSVPIAFEAYLMDLCSPVMSYWAVLNNLDKHADYIRVGDDLLRDANYNLKPDAASFDWSRPFLGKTPSDTPSVWVAMREHRNPTLSNCRSGGLYYNDSTSGSTWPQLGNYSFWLYQDDSIAGGRTVPETNDKGADSRYARNPQNGTWWPEAGLGNCPVGNQYASIYPANYPCFSQPYNPDLPALEGQNLTSYTGFYNPQDWTGEGKEAYIVRRTDQTTGNPYMWFQIDNQYIDGSAVYHARITVKYFDIGTDTWSLKYDSTTGQKVAGTITKTGTRQLKDAVFPVTDARFNNGLTGGADFVLDCNNDGDEWVHMVDVAKIGTVNTPTPTPTATATPTQTQTPTVTPTATPSTGIVEGYAFHDLNGNFLKDDGEPGLADAVLTLKQGDIVMYTATSGPDGAYQFPAVAPGQYVLVEKMPPPDYQLNSTPFILAISANQTVSGINIAHQLAPTPTPTATATSTPTATPTATPTSTPTATPTATPTPRHTYLPLLLYTING
;
A
#
# COMPACT_ATOMS: atom_id res chain seq x y z
N MET A 1 8.50 -54.11 18.17
CA MET A 1 7.84 -55.40 17.86
C MET A 1 6.64 -55.12 16.96
N LYS A 2 6.51 -55.89 15.85
CA LYS A 2 5.41 -55.98 14.85
C LYS A 2 5.06 -54.68 14.08
N LYS A 3 5.68 -54.34 12.94
CA LYS A 3 5.56 -54.82 11.52
C LYS A 3 4.15 -54.76 10.93
N PHE A 4 3.95 -54.01 9.82
CA PHE A 4 3.75 -54.57 8.47
C PHE A 4 3.85 -53.49 7.36
N THR A 5 3.99 -53.98 6.12
CA THR A 5 4.72 -53.43 4.98
C THR A 5 3.79 -53.18 3.78
N ILE A 6 4.15 -52.23 2.91
CA ILE A 6 3.62 -51.92 1.56
C ILE A 6 3.88 -53.08 0.57
N VAL A 7 3.01 -53.31 -0.43
CA VAL A 7 3.34 -53.53 -1.88
C VAL A 7 2.05 -53.56 -2.74
N ALA A 8 2.18 -52.98 -3.94
CA ALA A 8 1.25 -52.75 -5.03
C ALA A 8 0.73 -53.98 -5.81
N GLY A 9 -0.27 -53.76 -6.68
CA GLY A 9 -0.64 -54.66 -7.79
C GLY A 9 -1.83 -54.18 -8.64
N SER A 10 -1.55 -53.78 -9.89
CA SER A 10 -2.47 -53.63 -11.05
C SER A 10 -3.01 -55.02 -11.51
N VAL A 11 -4.14 -55.21 -12.21
CA VAL A 11 -4.42 -55.07 -13.68
C VAL A 11 -5.82 -55.71 -13.97
N ALA A 12 -6.64 -55.18 -14.90
CA ALA A 12 -7.28 -55.89 -16.06
C ALA A 12 -8.69 -55.41 -16.51
N MET A 13 -8.72 -54.76 -17.69
CA MET A 13 -9.59 -54.93 -18.88
C MET A 13 -11.02 -55.50 -18.79
N ILE A 14 -12.01 -54.77 -19.37
CA ILE A 14 -13.06 -55.31 -20.27
C ILE A 14 -13.34 -54.31 -21.43
N LEU A 15 -13.35 -54.84 -22.66
CA LEU A 15 -13.66 -54.21 -23.95
C LEU A 15 -15.17 -53.95 -24.17
N MET A 16 -15.51 -52.92 -24.96
CA MET A 16 -16.50 -53.03 -26.05
C MET A 16 -16.25 -51.96 -27.14
N LEU A 17 -16.07 -52.41 -28.39
CA LEU A 17 -16.07 -51.61 -29.62
C LEU A 17 -17.48 -51.54 -30.23
N LEU A 18 -17.85 -50.42 -30.85
CA LEU A 18 -18.55 -50.38 -32.14
C LEU A 18 -18.25 -49.06 -32.88
N ALA A 19 -18.26 -49.11 -34.21
CA ALA A 19 -17.55 -48.23 -35.15
C ALA A 19 -18.47 -47.33 -36.02
N ILE A 20 -17.88 -46.31 -36.69
CA ILE A 20 -17.90 -46.03 -38.17
C ILE A 20 -17.82 -44.52 -38.54
N SER A 21 -16.97 -44.25 -39.56
CA SER A 21 -16.84 -43.09 -40.50
C SER A 21 -16.41 -41.72 -39.95
N VAL A 22 -15.26 -41.10 -40.28
CA VAL A 22 -14.54 -40.77 -41.54
C VAL A 22 -15.17 -39.62 -42.36
N ALA A 23 -14.60 -38.42 -42.19
CA ALA A 23 -14.24 -37.42 -43.22
C ALA A 23 -13.42 -36.33 -42.47
N GLY A 24 -12.20 -35.91 -42.81
CA GLY A 24 -11.48 -35.91 -44.08
C GLY A 24 -11.24 -34.46 -44.50
N ALA A 25 -10.17 -33.81 -44.00
CA ALA A 25 -9.55 -32.66 -44.66
C ALA A 25 -8.09 -32.47 -44.21
N SER A 26 -7.22 -32.74 -45.17
CA SER A 26 -5.75 -32.64 -45.25
C SER A 26 -5.05 -31.50 -44.52
N ASN A 27 -3.94 -31.88 -43.87
CA ASN A 27 -2.76 -31.06 -43.63
C ASN A 27 -2.23 -30.48 -44.95
N SER A 28 -2.03 -29.16 -44.99
CA SER A 28 -1.03 -28.56 -45.86
C SER A 28 0.07 -27.97 -44.98
N HIS A 29 1.29 -28.47 -45.16
CA HIS A 29 2.51 -27.85 -44.67
C HIS A 29 2.61 -26.46 -45.30
N GLN A 30 2.62 -25.41 -44.47
CA GLN A 30 3.31 -24.18 -44.81
C GLN A 30 4.58 -24.05 -43.97
N THR A 31 5.62 -23.76 -44.73
CA THR A 31 7.02 -23.63 -44.40
C THR A 31 7.31 -22.37 -43.59
N GLY A 32 8.15 -22.54 -42.56
CA GLY A 32 9.15 -21.59 -42.05
C GLY A 32 8.74 -20.11 -41.91
N ALA A 33 8.46 -19.69 -40.67
CA ALA A 33 8.66 -18.31 -40.22
C ALA A 33 9.85 -18.27 -39.23
N PRO A 34 10.77 -17.30 -39.35
CA PRO A 34 12.01 -17.25 -38.57
C PRO A 34 11.79 -16.90 -37.09
N GLN A 35 12.74 -17.36 -36.29
CA GLN A 35 12.83 -17.33 -34.83
C GLN A 35 12.60 -15.94 -34.20
N ALA A 36 11.76 -15.91 -33.17
CA ALA A 36 11.65 -14.78 -32.25
C ALA A 36 12.89 -14.73 -31.34
N SER A 37 13.67 -13.66 -31.47
CA SER A 37 14.69 -13.25 -30.51
C SER A 37 14.11 -12.16 -29.60
N SER A 38 14.20 -12.37 -28.28
CA SER A 38 14.30 -11.35 -27.23
C SER A 38 13.45 -10.07 -27.39
N ALA A 39 12.13 -10.22 -27.28
CA ALA A 39 11.18 -9.10 -27.30
C ALA A 39 9.96 -9.37 -26.40
N ALA A 40 10.16 -9.70 -25.13
CA ALA A 40 9.04 -9.82 -24.18
C ALA A 40 8.49 -8.45 -23.71
N GLU A 41 8.92 -7.35 -24.33
CA GLU A 41 8.39 -6.01 -24.08
C GLU A 41 8.29 -5.17 -25.36
N LYS A 42 7.89 -5.78 -26.50
CA LYS A 42 7.56 -5.00 -27.71
C LYS A 42 6.27 -5.44 -28.36
N ALA A 43 5.17 -4.84 -27.90
CA ALA A 43 4.13 -4.27 -28.77
C ALA A 43 3.14 -3.44 -27.92
N ALA A 44 3.37 -2.13 -27.82
CA ALA A 44 2.23 -1.21 -27.76
C ALA A 44 1.43 -1.41 -29.07
N PRO A 45 0.10 -1.61 -29.02
CA PRO A 45 -0.70 -1.69 -30.23
C PRO A 45 -0.50 -0.42 -31.06
N VAL A 46 -0.13 -0.57 -32.35
CA VAL A 46 -0.18 0.53 -33.32
C VAL A 46 -1.66 0.77 -33.63
N GLY A 47 -2.28 1.57 -32.78
CA GLY A 47 -3.60 2.15 -32.93
C GLY A 47 -3.61 3.41 -32.10
N VAL A 48 -4.36 4.43 -32.53
CA VAL A 48 -4.67 5.56 -31.64
C VAL A 48 -5.37 4.94 -30.44
N ALA A 49 -4.66 4.80 -29.32
CA ALA A 49 -5.26 4.33 -28.09
C ALA A 49 -6.44 5.28 -27.82
N PRO A 50 -7.66 4.77 -27.55
CA PRO A 50 -8.73 5.64 -27.10
C PRO A 50 -8.20 6.42 -25.90
N GLU A 51 -8.45 7.72 -25.89
CA GLU A 51 -8.11 8.61 -24.78
C GLU A 51 -8.56 7.91 -23.49
N ARG A 52 -7.59 7.60 -22.61
CA ARG A 52 -7.82 6.87 -21.36
C ARG A 52 -9.03 7.50 -20.68
N LEU A 53 -10.02 6.70 -20.32
CA LEU A 53 -11.22 7.21 -19.67
C LEU A 53 -10.87 7.67 -18.25
N VAL A 54 -10.50 8.94 -18.14
CA VAL A 54 -10.37 9.69 -16.87
C VAL A 54 -11.78 10.06 -16.42
N GLY A 55 -12.53 9.08 -15.94
CA GLY A 55 -13.81 9.32 -15.26
C GLY A 55 -13.61 9.94 -13.87
N GLY A 56 -12.46 9.68 -13.23
CA GLY A 56 -11.97 10.42 -12.07
C GLY A 56 -10.99 11.50 -12.53
N THR A 57 -11.08 12.70 -11.97
CA THR A 57 -10.21 13.82 -12.35
C THR A 57 -8.91 13.85 -11.55
N HIS A 58 -8.78 13.01 -10.52
CA HIS A 58 -7.71 13.09 -9.52
C HIS A 58 -7.09 11.71 -9.14
N PRO A 59 -6.41 11.03 -10.08
CA PRO A 59 -5.57 9.87 -9.76
C PRO A 59 -4.53 10.23 -8.69
N GLY A 60 -4.15 9.26 -7.85
CA GLY A 60 -3.25 9.51 -6.73
C GLY A 60 -3.26 8.45 -5.63
N ILE A 61 -2.76 8.83 -4.45
CA ILE A 61 -2.69 7.99 -3.26
C ILE A 61 -3.93 8.20 -2.38
N TYR A 62 -4.68 7.12 -2.12
CA TYR A 62 -5.90 7.15 -1.31
C TYR A 62 -5.72 6.33 -0.04
N TYR A 63 -5.77 6.93 1.15
CA TYR A 63 -5.66 6.13 2.37
C TYR A 63 -6.97 5.40 2.70
N LEU A 64 -6.85 4.19 3.25
CA LEU A 64 -7.98 3.39 3.70
C LEU A 64 -8.58 4.00 4.97
N ASP A 65 -9.72 4.67 4.83
CA ASP A 65 -10.40 5.37 5.92
C ASP A 65 -11.46 4.48 6.58
N TYR A 66 -11.07 3.85 7.68
CA TYR A 66 -11.98 3.10 8.54
C TYR A 66 -12.74 3.97 9.57
N GLY A 67 -12.61 5.31 9.48
CA GLY A 67 -13.30 6.28 10.32
C GLY A 67 -12.56 6.72 11.58
N TYR A 68 -11.40 6.11 11.89
CA TYR A 68 -10.62 6.41 13.09
C TYR A 68 -9.63 7.57 12.91
N TYR A 69 -9.14 7.77 11.68
CA TYR A 69 -8.03 8.68 11.41
C TYR A 69 -8.37 9.68 10.31
N ARG A 70 -7.86 10.90 10.48
CA ARG A 70 -7.94 11.99 9.51
C ARG A 70 -6.51 12.33 9.11
N LEU A 71 -6.11 12.00 7.89
CA LEU A 71 -4.76 12.30 7.41
C LEU A 71 -4.77 13.64 6.70
N ASP A 72 -3.99 14.59 7.21
CA ASP A 72 -3.80 15.91 6.59
C ASP A 72 -2.87 15.76 5.37
N PRO A 73 -3.31 16.12 4.14
CA PRO A 73 -2.46 16.04 2.94
C PRO A 73 -1.27 17.01 2.96
N ALA A 74 -1.23 17.98 3.89
CA ALA A 74 -0.04 18.80 4.11
C ALA A 74 1.07 18.06 4.88
N VAL A 75 0.73 16.95 5.55
CA VAL A 75 1.66 16.15 6.37
C VAL A 75 1.93 14.80 5.73
N TYR A 76 0.89 14.15 5.20
CA TYR A 76 0.98 12.79 4.66
C TYR A 76 0.87 12.79 3.13
N PRO A 77 1.54 11.84 2.44
CA PRO A 77 1.52 11.77 0.99
C PRO A 77 0.23 11.11 0.50
N VAL A 78 -0.91 11.75 0.77
CA VAL A 78 -2.24 11.36 0.32
C VAL A 78 -2.83 12.43 -0.59
N ASP A 79 -3.54 11.99 -1.62
CA ASP A 79 -4.39 12.80 -2.51
C ASP A 79 -5.86 12.69 -2.11
N GLY A 80 -6.25 11.54 -1.53
CA GLY A 80 -7.62 11.30 -1.12
C GLY A 80 -7.78 10.28 0.00
N ALA A 81 -9.03 10.03 0.35
CA ALA A 81 -9.44 9.00 1.29
C ALA A 81 -10.45 8.06 0.62
N ILE A 82 -10.36 6.75 0.87
CA ILE A 82 -11.38 5.79 0.47
C ILE A 82 -12.09 5.22 1.69
N ARG A 83 -13.43 5.21 1.66
CA ARG A 83 -14.23 4.63 2.75
C ARG A 83 -15.06 3.44 2.31
N PHE A 84 -15.07 2.43 3.16
CA PHE A 84 -15.86 1.21 3.02
C PHE A 84 -17.24 1.42 3.65
N TYR A 85 -18.27 1.20 2.84
CA TYR A 85 -19.65 1.24 3.27
C TYR A 85 -20.29 -0.13 3.06
N GLY A 86 -20.82 -0.69 4.15
CA GLY A 86 -21.78 -1.78 4.05
C GLY A 86 -23.04 -1.31 3.34
N TRP A 87 -23.61 -2.15 2.46
CA TRP A 87 -24.88 -1.86 1.79
C TRP A 87 -26.00 -1.53 2.81
N SER A 88 -26.06 -2.22 3.94
CA SER A 88 -26.98 -1.96 5.05
C SER A 88 -26.85 -0.56 5.66
N THR A 89 -25.66 0.03 5.64
CA THR A 89 -25.41 1.39 6.17
C THR A 89 -26.04 2.45 5.27
N LEU A 90 -25.86 2.32 3.94
CA LEU A 90 -26.37 3.30 2.99
C LEU A 90 -27.83 3.05 2.59
N ASN A 91 -28.34 1.84 2.76
CA ASN A 91 -29.70 1.45 2.41
C ASN A 91 -30.32 0.57 3.51
N PRO A 92 -30.61 1.13 4.70
CA PRO A 92 -31.06 0.36 5.85
C PRO A 92 -32.46 -0.25 5.67
N THR A 93 -33.34 0.41 4.90
CA THR A 93 -34.69 -0.07 4.59
C THR A 93 -34.99 0.06 3.10
N SER A 94 -35.84 -0.82 2.56
CA SER A 94 -36.15 -0.83 1.12
C SER A 94 -36.68 0.52 0.65
N GLY A 95 -36.03 1.09 -0.37
CA GLY A 95 -36.38 2.40 -0.94
C GLY A 95 -35.97 3.63 -0.10
N SER A 96 -35.30 3.44 1.04
CA SER A 96 -34.79 4.54 1.88
C SER A 96 -33.26 4.46 1.99
N TYR A 97 -32.60 5.59 1.73
CA TYR A 97 -31.15 5.68 1.66
C TYR A 97 -30.63 6.70 2.67
N ASP A 98 -29.54 6.36 3.37
CA ASP A 98 -28.85 7.26 4.30
C ASP A 98 -27.70 7.97 3.59
N TRP A 99 -28.06 8.81 2.61
CA TRP A 99 -27.07 9.63 1.91
C TRP A 99 -26.43 10.67 2.82
N ASN A 100 -27.07 11.08 3.91
CA ASN A 100 -26.49 12.02 4.86
C ASN A 100 -25.21 11.47 5.51
N ASN A 101 -25.17 10.16 5.80
CA ASN A 101 -23.97 9.51 6.32
C ASN A 101 -22.79 9.61 5.33
N LEU A 102 -23.06 9.28 4.06
CA LEU A 102 -22.10 9.37 2.96
C LEU A 102 -21.63 10.81 2.74
N GLU A 103 -22.58 11.74 2.59
CA GLU A 103 -22.33 13.16 2.33
C GLU A 103 -21.53 13.83 3.45
N SER A 104 -21.86 13.52 4.71
CA SER A 104 -21.15 14.08 5.86
C SER A 104 -19.68 13.69 5.83
N TRP A 105 -19.38 12.46 5.44
CA TRP A 105 -17.99 12.01 5.29
C TRP A 105 -17.29 12.65 4.09
N ILE A 106 -17.96 12.74 2.94
CA ILE A 106 -17.40 13.40 1.74
C ILE A 106 -17.02 14.84 2.07
N VAL A 107 -17.94 15.61 2.68
CA VAL A 107 -17.70 17.00 3.08
C VAL A 107 -16.56 17.11 4.10
N ASP A 108 -16.51 16.21 5.08
CA ASP A 108 -15.46 16.20 6.10
C ASP A 108 -14.07 15.96 5.49
N ARG A 109 -13.94 15.09 4.48
CA ARG A 109 -12.65 14.86 3.79
C ARG A 109 -12.28 15.97 2.81
N GLN A 110 -13.25 16.48 2.07
CA GLN A 110 -13.07 17.66 1.22
C GLN A 110 -12.61 18.89 2.02
N SER A 111 -13.06 19.04 3.27
CA SER A 111 -12.61 20.14 4.14
C SER A 111 -11.12 20.09 4.50
N LEU A 112 -10.48 18.92 4.34
CA LEU A 112 -9.04 18.71 4.49
C LEU A 112 -8.27 18.86 3.17
N GLY A 113 -8.95 19.14 2.06
CA GLY A 113 -8.34 19.16 0.73
C GLY A 113 -8.15 17.78 0.11
N LEU A 114 -8.87 16.77 0.59
CA LEU A 114 -8.81 15.40 0.07
C LEU A 114 -9.95 15.12 -0.91
N GLU A 115 -9.61 14.40 -1.97
CA GLU A 115 -10.61 13.74 -2.81
C GLU A 115 -11.15 12.46 -2.16
N THR A 116 -12.23 11.91 -2.71
CA THR A 116 -12.89 10.75 -2.09
C THR A 116 -13.12 9.58 -3.03
N GLY A 117 -12.84 8.38 -2.52
CA GLY A 117 -13.22 7.11 -3.13
C GLY A 117 -14.26 6.40 -2.28
N ILE A 118 -15.19 5.69 -2.92
CA ILE A 118 -16.21 4.89 -2.23
C ILE A 118 -15.99 3.42 -2.50
N PHE A 119 -16.03 2.59 -1.46
CA PHE A 119 -16.06 1.13 -1.59
C PHE A 119 -17.37 0.58 -1.04
N ILE A 120 -18.03 -0.29 -1.80
CA ILE A 120 -19.25 -0.97 -1.38
C ILE A 120 -18.94 -2.41 -0.97
N SER A 121 -19.26 -2.77 0.28
CA SER A 121 -19.30 -4.17 0.73
C SER A 121 -20.74 -4.62 0.91
N THR A 122 -21.05 -5.83 0.44
CA THR A 122 -22.36 -6.45 0.63
C THR A 122 -22.33 -7.62 1.62
N TYR A 123 -21.14 -8.06 2.03
CA TYR A 123 -20.91 -9.18 2.94
C TYR A 123 -19.44 -9.21 3.39
N ASP A 124 -19.16 -9.25 4.69
CA ASP A 124 -17.80 -9.12 5.24
C ASP A 124 -17.27 -10.41 5.86
N GLY A 125 -17.74 -11.58 5.41
CA GLY A 125 -17.18 -12.87 5.82
C GLY A 125 -17.27 -13.17 7.32
N THR A 126 -16.64 -14.26 7.76
CA THR A 126 -16.73 -14.72 9.15
C THR A 126 -15.91 -13.86 10.14
N THR A 127 -15.01 -13.03 9.64
CA THR A 127 -14.06 -12.26 10.47
C THR A 127 -14.31 -10.77 10.45
N ALA A 128 -14.80 -10.20 9.34
CA ALA A 128 -14.81 -8.75 9.14
C ALA A 128 -16.20 -8.09 9.19
N GLY A 129 -17.26 -8.79 9.60
CA GLY A 129 -18.57 -8.15 9.78
C GLY A 129 -19.75 -9.01 9.41
N ASP A 130 -19.53 -10.12 8.69
CA ASP A 130 -20.52 -11.11 8.23
C ASP A 130 -21.64 -10.54 7.34
N ILE A 131 -22.82 -11.16 7.36
CA ILE A 131 -24.02 -10.71 6.68
C ILE A 131 -24.52 -9.34 7.17
N ARG A 132 -23.95 -8.73 8.23
CA ARG A 132 -24.39 -7.39 8.68
C ARG A 132 -24.24 -6.30 7.62
N SER A 133 -23.37 -6.46 6.64
CA SER A 133 -23.28 -5.55 5.49
C SER A 133 -24.46 -5.66 4.53
N ALA A 134 -25.27 -6.72 4.59
CA ALA A 134 -26.53 -6.81 3.88
C ALA A 134 -27.70 -6.22 4.71
N PRO A 135 -28.59 -5.43 4.10
CA PRO A 135 -29.78 -4.90 4.78
C PRO A 135 -30.75 -6.01 5.24
N ASP A 136 -31.48 -5.76 6.34
CA ASP A 136 -32.42 -6.75 6.89
C ASP A 136 -33.54 -7.15 5.92
N TYR A 137 -34.02 -6.22 5.09
CA TYR A 137 -35.06 -6.53 4.11
C TYR A 137 -34.54 -7.47 3.01
N VAL A 138 -33.24 -7.45 2.70
CA VAL A 138 -32.61 -8.40 1.78
C VAL A 138 -32.55 -9.76 2.45
N ILE A 139 -32.07 -9.83 3.69
CA ILE A 139 -31.96 -11.09 4.43
C ILE A 139 -33.31 -11.80 4.60
N LYS A 140 -34.39 -11.02 4.82
CA LYS A 140 -35.76 -11.55 4.91
C LYS A 140 -36.35 -11.98 3.57
N THR A 141 -35.80 -11.51 2.45
CA THR A 141 -36.35 -11.82 1.13
C THR A 141 -36.10 -13.30 0.84
N PRO A 142 -37.16 -14.08 0.54
CA PRO A 142 -37.00 -15.50 0.23
C PRO A 142 -35.97 -15.71 -0.87
N ASN A 143 -35.09 -16.69 -0.67
CA ASN A 143 -33.99 -17.06 -1.58
C ASN A 143 -32.86 -16.04 -1.74
N ALA A 144 -32.88 -14.87 -1.11
CA ALA A 144 -31.80 -13.89 -1.25
C ALA A 144 -30.50 -14.26 -0.51
N VAL A 145 -30.59 -15.16 0.48
CA VAL A 145 -29.45 -15.65 1.27
C VAL A 145 -29.52 -17.16 1.47
N ILE A 146 -28.38 -17.75 1.83
CA ILE A 146 -28.21 -19.16 2.19
C ILE A 146 -27.80 -19.24 3.65
N ALA A 147 -28.43 -20.13 4.42
CA ALA A 147 -27.93 -20.46 5.75
C ALA A 147 -26.77 -21.44 5.64
N ALA A 148 -25.60 -21.07 6.17
CA ALA A 148 -24.43 -21.91 6.12
C ALA A 148 -24.58 -23.11 7.07
N THR A 149 -24.14 -24.27 6.58
CA THR A 149 -24.05 -25.53 7.33
C THR A 149 -22.66 -26.11 7.19
N ALA A 150 -22.28 -26.99 8.11
CA ALA A 150 -21.05 -27.76 8.02
C ALA A 150 -21.08 -28.67 6.78
N THR A 151 -19.97 -29.37 6.52
CA THR A 151 -19.84 -30.26 5.34
C THR A 151 -20.81 -31.44 5.35
N ASP A 152 -21.46 -31.74 6.47
CA ASP A 152 -22.56 -32.71 6.56
C ASP A 152 -23.88 -32.21 5.95
N GLY A 153 -23.95 -30.92 5.58
CA GLY A 153 -25.10 -30.27 4.97
C GLY A 153 -26.24 -29.93 5.93
N VAL A 154 -26.15 -30.30 7.21
CA VAL A 154 -27.24 -30.19 8.18
C VAL A 154 -26.85 -29.38 9.42
N THR A 155 -25.61 -29.51 9.90
CA THR A 155 -25.16 -28.86 11.13
C THR A 155 -25.03 -27.35 10.92
N PRO A 156 -25.75 -26.52 11.69
CA PRO A 156 -25.62 -25.06 11.66
C PRO A 156 -24.20 -24.53 11.85
N LEU A 157 -23.79 -23.55 11.04
CA LEU A 157 -22.61 -22.73 11.34
C LEU A 157 -23.00 -21.40 11.97
N TYR A 158 -22.14 -20.88 12.84
CA TYR A 158 -22.31 -19.60 13.50
C TYR A 158 -21.06 -18.73 13.33
N VAL A 159 -21.27 -17.42 13.28
CA VAL A 159 -20.20 -16.42 13.37
C VAL A 159 -20.15 -15.91 14.80
N ASN A 160 -18.98 -16.01 15.43
CA ASN A 160 -18.72 -15.41 16.73
C ASN A 160 -18.39 -13.92 16.57
N TYR A 161 -19.28 -13.04 17.02
CA TYR A 161 -19.11 -11.59 16.93
C TYR A 161 -18.04 -11.05 17.88
N TYR A 162 -17.65 -11.82 18.90
CA TYR A 162 -16.59 -11.46 19.84
C TYR A 162 -15.24 -12.10 19.49
N ARG A 163 -15.12 -12.77 18.33
CA ARG A 163 -13.88 -13.45 17.93
C ARG A 163 -12.71 -12.51 17.64
N ARG A 164 -12.99 -11.22 17.34
CA ARG A 164 -11.91 -10.27 17.08
C ARG A 164 -11.18 -9.92 18.37
N THR A 165 -9.87 -9.73 18.26
CA THR A 165 -9.00 -9.30 19.37
C THR A 165 -9.52 -8.06 20.10
N ALA A 166 -10.22 -7.16 19.39
CA ALA A 166 -10.81 -5.95 19.96
C ALA A 166 -12.06 -6.17 20.83
N GLU A 167 -12.73 -7.32 20.72
CA GLU A 167 -13.98 -7.63 21.44
C GLU A 167 -13.72 -8.41 22.74
N ASN A 168 -12.56 -9.08 22.82
CA ASN A 168 -11.90 -9.53 24.05
C ASN A 168 -12.81 -10.32 25.03
N GLY A 169 -13.60 -11.26 24.52
CA GLY A 169 -14.51 -12.08 25.34
C GLY A 169 -13.84 -13.00 26.36
N GLY A 170 -12.53 -13.25 26.23
CA GLY A 170 -11.71 -14.02 27.19
C GLY A 170 -10.77 -13.16 28.06
N PHE A 171 -10.87 -11.83 28.00
CA PHE A 171 -10.10 -10.90 28.85
C PHE A 171 -8.56 -11.00 28.79
N ASP A 172 -7.99 -11.73 27.83
CA ASP A 172 -6.54 -11.99 27.72
C ASP A 172 -5.74 -10.89 27.02
N TYR A 173 -6.41 -9.93 26.38
CA TYR A 173 -5.74 -8.83 25.67
C TYR A 173 -5.44 -7.66 26.61
N SER A 174 -4.56 -6.73 26.20
CA SER A 174 -4.27 -5.52 26.98
C SER A 174 -4.94 -4.29 26.35
N PRO A 175 -5.72 -3.50 27.12
CA PRO A 175 -6.10 -3.75 28.51
C PRO A 175 -7.11 -4.92 28.64
N PRO A 176 -7.08 -5.69 29.75
CA PRO A 176 -7.92 -6.90 29.95
C PRO A 176 -9.41 -6.67 29.84
N ASN A 177 -9.89 -5.45 30.05
CA ASN A 177 -11.29 -5.08 29.94
C ASN A 177 -11.64 -4.35 28.62
N ASN A 178 -10.77 -4.40 27.60
CA ASN A 178 -11.09 -3.77 26.31
C ASN A 178 -12.45 -4.27 25.79
N ALA A 179 -13.30 -3.36 25.27
CA ALA A 179 -14.70 -3.59 24.87
C ALA A 179 -15.72 -3.92 26.00
N TRP A 180 -15.27 -4.08 27.24
CA TRP A 180 -16.10 -4.42 28.40
C TRP A 180 -16.15 -3.27 29.41
N THR A 181 -17.36 -2.90 29.82
CA THR A 181 -17.57 -1.95 30.92
C THR A 181 -17.79 -2.71 32.21
N LEU A 182 -17.05 -2.31 33.25
CA LEU A 182 -17.10 -2.90 34.59
C LEU A 182 -17.64 -1.85 35.55
N GLU A 183 -18.71 -2.17 36.27
CA GLU A 183 -19.36 -1.30 37.23
C GLU A 183 -19.62 -2.05 38.55
N GLY A 184 -19.41 -1.36 39.68
CA GLY A 184 -19.64 -1.95 41.01
C GLY A 184 -18.63 -3.03 41.36
N ASN A 185 -19.10 -4.12 41.97
CA ASN A 185 -18.28 -5.26 42.42
C ASN A 185 -17.87 -6.18 41.25
N VAL A 186 -17.17 -5.62 40.27
CA VAL A 186 -16.67 -6.31 39.07
C VAL A 186 -15.21 -5.93 38.83
N SER A 187 -14.36 -6.93 38.56
CA SER A 187 -12.94 -6.77 38.25
C SER A 187 -12.48 -7.85 37.27
N ILE A 188 -11.25 -7.73 36.74
CA ILE A 188 -10.61 -8.82 35.98
C ILE A 188 -9.59 -9.52 36.88
N ALA A 189 -9.76 -10.82 37.08
CA ALA A 189 -8.83 -11.67 37.80
C ALA A 189 -7.75 -12.19 36.84
N THR A 190 -6.48 -11.85 37.10
CA THR A 190 -5.33 -12.32 36.31
C THR A 190 -4.75 -13.66 36.77
N ALA A 191 -5.38 -14.27 37.78
CA ALA A 191 -5.07 -15.60 38.30
C ALA A 191 -6.38 -16.27 38.76
N PRO A 192 -7.31 -16.56 37.83
CA PRO A 192 -8.59 -17.18 38.16
C PRO A 192 -8.44 -18.64 38.66
N PRO A 193 -9.51 -19.26 39.18
CA PRO A 193 -9.50 -20.65 39.63
C PRO A 193 -8.95 -21.62 38.58
N ALA A 194 -8.21 -22.63 39.04
CA ALA A 194 -7.53 -23.59 38.18
C ALA A 194 -8.46 -24.23 37.15
N GLY A 195 -8.05 -24.21 35.88
CA GLY A 195 -8.85 -24.71 34.75
C GLY A 195 -9.27 -23.63 33.75
N ALA A 196 -9.16 -22.34 34.11
CA ALA A 196 -9.29 -21.24 33.15
C ALA A 196 -8.03 -21.09 32.27
N SER A 197 -8.23 -20.67 31.03
CA SER A 197 -7.17 -20.27 30.12
C SER A 197 -6.97 -18.75 30.20
N GLY A 198 -6.07 -18.29 31.06
CA GLY A 198 -5.71 -16.87 31.12
C GLY A 198 -6.48 -16.08 32.17
N ASN A 199 -7.02 -14.91 31.79
CA ASN A 199 -7.75 -14.00 32.69
C ASN A 199 -9.24 -14.34 32.72
N ALA A 200 -9.96 -13.95 33.78
CA ALA A 200 -11.43 -14.05 33.81
C ALA A 200 -12.06 -12.83 34.48
N ALA A 201 -13.29 -12.48 34.12
CA ALA A 201 -14.05 -11.48 34.86
C ALA A 201 -14.53 -12.05 36.20
N LEU A 202 -14.24 -11.35 37.29
CA LEU A 202 -14.69 -11.66 38.65
C LEU A 202 -15.82 -10.71 39.02
N LEU A 203 -16.99 -11.27 39.36
CA LEU A 203 -18.16 -10.56 39.85
C LEU A 203 -18.49 -11.06 41.27
N GLY A 204 -18.82 -10.14 42.19
CA GLY A 204 -19.14 -10.48 43.57
C GLY A 204 -17.91 -10.49 44.47
N GLY A 205 -17.74 -11.56 45.26
CA GLY A 205 -16.62 -11.76 46.19
C GLY A 205 -16.71 -10.97 47.49
N VAL A 206 -17.83 -10.29 47.72
CA VAL A 206 -18.17 -9.60 48.98
C VAL A 206 -19.66 -9.75 49.26
N ASP A 207 -20.05 -9.58 50.51
CA ASP A 207 -21.46 -9.52 50.92
C ASP A 207 -22.16 -8.28 50.35
N ASN A 208 -23.43 -8.43 49.96
CA ASN A 208 -24.27 -7.39 49.37
C ASN A 208 -23.65 -6.76 48.10
N ALA A 209 -22.88 -7.54 47.35
CA ALA A 209 -22.27 -7.12 46.10
C ALA A 209 -23.33 -6.78 45.06
N THR A 210 -23.12 -5.65 44.39
CA THR A 210 -23.88 -5.28 43.20
C THR A 210 -22.92 -4.82 42.13
N GLY A 211 -23.16 -5.25 40.89
CA GLY A 211 -22.27 -4.87 39.80
C GLY A 211 -22.77 -5.32 38.45
N ASN A 212 -22.25 -4.68 37.41
CA ASN A 212 -22.56 -4.99 36.02
C ASN A 212 -21.24 -5.12 35.23
N LEU A 213 -21.16 -6.18 34.45
CA LEU A 213 -20.20 -6.34 33.37
C LEU A 213 -20.98 -6.36 32.08
N TYR A 214 -20.69 -5.48 31.13
CA TYR A 214 -21.38 -5.53 29.84
C TYR A 214 -20.50 -5.12 28.68
N HIS A 215 -20.80 -5.73 27.54
CA HIS A 215 -20.17 -5.43 26.27
C HIS A 215 -20.92 -4.31 25.54
N TRP A 216 -20.22 -3.58 24.66
CA TRP A 216 -20.86 -2.68 23.69
C TRP A 216 -21.84 -3.41 22.76
N ALA A 217 -22.81 -2.66 22.23
CA ALA A 217 -23.93 -3.24 21.50
C ALA A 217 -23.51 -3.75 20.11
N GLN A 218 -23.92 -4.96 19.77
CA GLN A 218 -23.72 -5.57 18.46
C GLN A 218 -25.06 -5.73 17.74
N ARG A 219 -25.09 -5.39 16.45
CA ARG A 219 -26.27 -5.60 15.60
C ARG A 219 -26.44 -7.09 15.31
N ILE A 220 -27.53 -7.69 15.79
CA ILE A 220 -27.97 -9.00 15.32
C ILE A 220 -28.86 -8.79 14.09
N PRO A 221 -28.45 -9.27 12.90
CA PRO A 221 -29.24 -9.10 11.69
C PRO A 221 -30.56 -9.89 11.75
N ALA A 222 -31.46 -9.58 10.82
CA ALA A 222 -32.63 -10.40 10.55
C ALA A 222 -32.24 -11.82 10.14
N MET A 223 -33.23 -12.70 10.13
CA MET A 223 -33.08 -14.11 9.81
C MET A 223 -34.18 -14.53 8.84
N PRO A 224 -33.87 -15.37 7.84
CA PRO A 224 -34.88 -15.99 7.00
C PRO A 224 -35.90 -16.78 7.84
N SER A 225 -37.17 -16.77 7.42
CA SER A 225 -38.20 -17.58 8.04
C SER A 225 -37.93 -19.08 7.84
N GLY A 226 -38.25 -19.91 8.84
CA GLY A 226 -38.24 -21.37 8.70
C GLY A 226 -36.88 -22.03 8.98
N LEU A 227 -35.90 -21.31 9.51
CA LEU A 227 -34.67 -21.92 10.03
C LEU A 227 -34.96 -22.79 11.26
N SER A 228 -34.32 -23.96 11.34
CA SER A 228 -34.34 -24.83 12.52
C SER A 228 -33.18 -24.53 13.47
N GLY A 229 -33.42 -24.74 14.77
CA GLY A 229 -32.44 -24.49 15.82
C GLY A 229 -32.31 -23.02 16.21
N MET A 230 -31.25 -22.71 16.95
CA MET A 230 -30.97 -21.35 17.42
C MET A 230 -30.54 -20.46 16.24
N THR A 231 -31.05 -19.24 16.18
CA THR A 231 -30.55 -18.21 15.27
C THR A 231 -29.43 -17.39 15.89
N SER A 232 -29.36 -17.35 17.22
CA SER A 232 -28.25 -16.76 17.96
C SER A 232 -28.13 -17.37 19.35
N ASN A 233 -26.92 -17.40 19.89
CA ASN A 233 -26.66 -17.86 21.25
C ASN A 233 -25.50 -17.10 21.90
N VAL A 234 -25.49 -17.09 23.23
CA VAL A 234 -24.33 -16.66 24.03
C VAL A 234 -23.67 -17.92 24.59
N MET A 235 -22.38 -18.09 24.34
CA MET A 235 -21.57 -19.10 25.03
C MET A 235 -20.66 -18.42 26.03
N LEU A 236 -20.42 -19.08 27.17
CA LEU A 236 -19.52 -18.61 28.22
C LEU A 236 -19.05 -19.78 29.09
N SER A 237 -17.90 -19.60 29.71
CA SER A 237 -17.37 -20.43 30.80
C SER A 237 -17.70 -19.73 32.13
N VAL A 238 -18.23 -20.45 33.12
CA VAL A 238 -18.53 -19.90 34.46
C VAL A 238 -17.98 -20.77 35.57
N TYR A 239 -17.44 -20.16 36.61
CA TYR A 239 -17.06 -20.81 37.86
C TYR A 239 -17.74 -20.10 39.02
N VAL A 240 -18.43 -20.87 39.87
CA VAL A 240 -19.04 -20.36 41.10
C VAL A 240 -18.21 -20.82 42.28
N ASP A 241 -17.55 -19.88 42.95
CA ASP A 241 -16.79 -20.11 44.18
C ASP A 241 -17.61 -19.63 45.36
N THR A 242 -18.08 -20.57 46.18
CA THR A 242 -18.90 -20.26 47.34
C THR A 242 -18.68 -21.29 48.44
N VAL A 243 -18.86 -20.83 49.68
CA VAL A 243 -18.97 -21.67 50.88
C VAL A 243 -20.43 -21.81 51.34
N GLU A 244 -21.35 -21.06 50.73
CA GLU A 244 -22.78 -21.11 50.97
C GLU A 244 -23.40 -22.27 50.15
N VAL A 245 -23.89 -23.30 50.85
CA VAL A 245 -24.47 -24.51 50.21
C VAL A 245 -25.89 -24.82 50.69
N SER A 246 -26.59 -23.85 51.30
CA SER A 246 -27.96 -24.04 51.81
C SER A 246 -28.86 -22.82 51.64
N ALA A 247 -29.99 -22.99 50.95
CA ALA A 247 -31.01 -21.96 50.73
C ALA A 247 -31.73 -21.58 52.05
N PRO A 248 -31.76 -20.29 52.45
CA PRO A 248 -32.44 -19.26 51.65
C PRO A 248 -31.70 -17.91 51.62
N GLY A 249 -31.30 -17.49 50.42
CA GLY A 249 -30.61 -16.22 50.23
C GLY A 249 -29.97 -16.03 48.86
N ALA A 250 -29.83 -17.12 48.08
CA ALA A 250 -29.13 -17.25 46.79
C ALA A 250 -28.46 -15.98 46.25
N ASP A 251 -27.14 -16.02 46.21
CA ASP A 251 -26.36 -15.06 45.46
C ASP A 251 -26.59 -15.26 43.96
N HIS A 252 -26.85 -14.18 43.23
CA HIS A 252 -27.24 -14.25 41.83
C HIS A 252 -26.20 -13.63 40.89
N LEU A 253 -25.93 -14.35 39.80
CA LEU A 253 -25.35 -13.84 38.57
C LEU A 253 -26.36 -14.00 37.43
N TYR A 254 -26.93 -12.90 36.98
CA TYR A 254 -27.83 -12.88 35.83
C TYR A 254 -27.04 -12.69 34.54
N VAL A 255 -27.23 -13.59 33.58
CA VAL A 255 -26.79 -13.42 32.19
C VAL A 255 -27.96 -12.83 31.41
N GLU A 256 -27.80 -11.60 30.93
CA GLU A 256 -28.89 -10.79 30.39
C GLU A 256 -28.53 -10.21 29.03
N LEU A 257 -29.57 -9.90 28.24
CA LEU A 257 -29.44 -9.10 27.04
C LEU A 257 -30.13 -7.75 27.23
N TRP A 258 -29.43 -6.70 26.82
CA TRP A 258 -29.90 -5.32 26.84
C TRP A 258 -29.75 -4.72 25.45
N ASN A 259 -30.45 -3.63 25.14
CA ASN A 259 -30.24 -2.94 23.87
C ASN A 259 -29.24 -1.79 23.97
N GLN A 260 -28.92 -1.15 22.83
CA GLN A 260 -28.00 0.00 22.79
C GLN A 260 -28.41 1.17 23.70
N ASN A 261 -29.72 1.31 23.98
CA ASN A 261 -30.31 2.37 24.81
C ASN A 261 -30.45 1.97 26.29
N ASN A 262 -29.76 0.91 26.74
CA ASN A 262 -29.83 0.37 28.09
C ASN A 262 -31.26 -0.06 28.50
N GLN A 263 -32.03 -0.61 27.57
CA GLN A 263 -33.32 -1.24 27.88
C GLN A 263 -33.16 -2.76 27.96
N PHE A 264 -33.68 -3.36 29.02
CA PHE A 264 -33.66 -4.80 29.25
C PHE A 264 -34.47 -5.53 28.16
N LEU A 265 -33.91 -6.63 27.64
CA LEU A 265 -34.55 -7.48 26.63
C LEU A 265 -35.01 -8.81 27.24
N CYS A 266 -34.11 -9.53 27.90
CA CYS A 266 -34.38 -10.84 28.49
C CYS A 266 -33.24 -11.27 29.43
N THR A 267 -33.56 -12.16 30.36
CA THR A 267 -32.57 -12.95 31.11
C THR A 267 -32.40 -14.29 30.39
N LEU A 268 -31.16 -14.61 30.00
CA LEU A 268 -30.79 -15.87 29.36
C LEU A 268 -30.55 -16.97 30.39
N ARG A 269 -29.96 -16.61 31.54
CA ARG A 269 -29.69 -17.52 32.66
C ARG A 269 -29.66 -16.74 33.97
N ASP A 270 -30.20 -17.33 35.02
CA ASP A 270 -29.98 -16.95 36.41
C ASP A 270 -29.08 -18.05 37.01
N ILE A 271 -27.85 -17.68 37.40
CA ILE A 271 -26.85 -18.58 37.99
C ILE A 271 -26.76 -18.23 39.46
N THR A 272 -26.80 -19.25 40.31
CA THR A 272 -26.81 -19.10 41.76
C THR A 272 -25.61 -19.77 42.41
N ASP A 273 -25.35 -19.43 43.67
CA ASP A 273 -24.48 -20.19 44.58
C ASP A 273 -24.77 -21.71 44.58
N LEU A 274 -26.04 -22.10 44.43
CA LEU A 274 -26.47 -23.50 44.32
C LEU A 274 -26.03 -24.21 43.03
N ASP A 275 -25.57 -23.48 42.01
CA ASP A 275 -25.06 -24.05 40.77
C ASP A 275 -23.56 -24.43 40.87
N ALA A 276 -22.91 -24.20 42.01
CA ALA A 276 -21.50 -24.51 42.21
C ALA A 276 -21.20 -26.02 42.06
N THR A 277 -20.23 -26.33 41.19
CA THR A 277 -19.80 -27.72 40.93
C THR A 277 -18.34 -28.01 41.33
N GLY A 278 -17.64 -27.00 41.86
CA GLY A 278 -16.20 -27.08 42.15
C GLY A 278 -15.30 -27.05 40.90
N GLY A 279 -15.88 -26.77 39.72
CA GLY A 279 -15.19 -26.68 38.45
C GLY A 279 -15.87 -25.69 37.49
N TRP A 280 -15.16 -25.36 36.40
CA TRP A 280 -15.69 -24.53 35.32
C TRP A 280 -16.80 -25.25 34.55
N GLN A 281 -17.86 -24.52 34.24
CA GLN A 281 -19.00 -24.98 33.45
C GLN A 281 -19.09 -24.18 32.14
N ASN A 282 -19.26 -24.89 31.02
CA ASN A 282 -19.48 -24.27 29.72
C ASN A 282 -20.97 -24.22 29.42
N LEU A 283 -21.50 -23.03 29.19
CA LEU A 283 -22.92 -22.81 28.90
C LEU A 283 -23.10 -22.39 27.44
N THR A 284 -24.23 -22.81 26.84
CA THR A 284 -24.73 -22.30 25.55
C THR A 284 -26.17 -21.88 25.76
N LEU A 285 -26.41 -20.57 25.68
CA LEU A 285 -27.68 -19.96 26.05
C LEU A 285 -28.38 -19.44 24.78
N ASP A 286 -29.57 -19.96 24.49
CA ASP A 286 -30.36 -19.53 23.34
C ASP A 286 -30.85 -18.09 23.53
N SER A 287 -30.48 -17.22 22.59
CA SER A 287 -30.87 -15.80 22.60
C SER A 287 -31.86 -15.44 21.49
N SER A 288 -32.26 -16.42 20.68
CA SER A 288 -32.95 -16.22 19.40
C SER A 288 -34.24 -15.40 19.55
N SER A 289 -35.03 -15.64 20.59
CA SER A 289 -36.34 -15.01 20.81
C SER A 289 -36.27 -13.55 21.24
N CYS A 290 -35.15 -13.09 21.80
CA CYS A 290 -35.02 -11.74 22.32
C CYS A 290 -33.94 -10.89 21.66
N ALA A 291 -33.00 -11.49 20.92
CA ALA A 291 -31.88 -10.81 20.27
C ALA A 291 -32.14 -10.43 18.79
N HIS A 292 -33.01 -11.15 18.08
CA HIS A 292 -33.26 -10.97 16.65
C HIS A 292 -33.64 -9.54 16.25
N GLU A 293 -33.02 -9.03 15.18
CA GLU A 293 -33.22 -7.67 14.64
C GLU A 293 -33.00 -6.52 15.63
N LYS A 294 -32.07 -6.71 16.58
CA LYS A 294 -31.76 -5.69 17.59
C LYS A 294 -30.27 -5.42 17.67
N GLN A 295 -29.95 -4.25 18.20
CA GLN A 295 -28.64 -3.95 18.76
C GLN A 295 -28.61 -4.50 20.18
N VAL A 296 -27.72 -5.45 20.46
CA VAL A 296 -27.70 -6.26 21.68
C VAL A 296 -26.39 -6.09 22.44
N LYS A 297 -26.49 -5.83 23.74
CA LYS A 297 -25.41 -5.91 24.72
C LYS A 297 -25.58 -7.20 25.51
N VAL A 298 -24.52 -8.01 25.56
CA VAL A 298 -24.43 -9.12 26.53
C VAL A 298 -23.99 -8.52 27.85
N ALA A 299 -24.78 -8.73 28.90
CA ALA A 299 -24.53 -8.19 30.24
C ALA A 299 -24.57 -9.29 31.29
N PHE A 300 -23.78 -9.11 32.33
CA PHE A 300 -23.73 -9.93 33.52
C PHE A 300 -23.98 -9.02 34.71
N ARG A 301 -25.03 -9.30 35.47
CA ARG A 301 -25.40 -8.52 36.64
C ARG A 301 -25.28 -9.39 37.88
N VAL A 302 -24.46 -8.97 38.83
CA VAL A 302 -24.32 -9.64 40.12
C VAL A 302 -25.17 -8.96 41.18
N ALA A 303 -25.83 -9.76 42.02
CA ALA A 303 -26.56 -9.32 43.19
C ALA A 303 -26.43 -10.41 44.27
N THR A 304 -25.57 -10.17 45.27
CA THR A 304 -25.40 -11.09 46.41
C THR A 304 -26.16 -10.59 47.63
N ASN A 305 -26.48 -11.52 48.53
CA ASN A 305 -27.09 -11.25 49.80
C ASN A 305 -26.00 -10.90 50.85
N GLY A 306 -26.39 -10.68 52.11
CA GLY A 306 -25.49 -10.29 53.18
C GLY A 306 -24.85 -11.42 54.01
N SER A 307 -24.84 -12.66 53.51
CA SER A 307 -24.51 -13.87 54.26
C SER A 307 -23.57 -14.76 53.45
N GLU A 308 -22.30 -14.81 53.85
CA GLU A 308 -21.23 -15.56 53.18
C GLU A 308 -20.97 -15.07 51.75
N THR A 309 -19.70 -15.07 51.34
CA THR A 309 -19.33 -14.48 50.05
C THR A 309 -19.42 -15.50 48.92
N THR A 310 -20.15 -15.18 47.85
CA THR A 310 -20.01 -15.88 46.56
C THR A 310 -19.22 -15.05 45.55
N SER A 311 -18.27 -15.68 44.87
CA SER A 311 -17.57 -15.13 43.71
C SER A 311 -17.99 -15.87 42.45
N PHE A 312 -18.37 -15.11 41.43
CA PHE A 312 -18.64 -15.65 40.11
C PHE A 312 -17.52 -15.24 39.15
N TYR A 313 -16.88 -16.22 38.54
CA TYR A 313 -15.93 -15.99 37.46
C TYR A 313 -16.59 -16.30 36.12
N VAL A 314 -16.42 -15.43 35.14
CA VAL A 314 -16.94 -15.60 33.78
C VAL A 314 -15.81 -15.39 32.78
N ASP A 315 -15.73 -16.28 31.78
CA ASP A 315 -14.68 -16.31 30.77
C ASP A 315 -15.21 -16.84 29.42
N ASP A 316 -14.39 -16.81 28.36
CA ASP A 316 -14.67 -17.33 27.01
C ASP A 316 -16.01 -16.88 26.42
N ILE A 317 -16.40 -15.63 26.67
CA ILE A 317 -17.70 -15.12 26.27
C ILE A 317 -17.74 -14.95 24.75
N SER A 318 -18.76 -15.53 24.11
CA SER A 318 -19.01 -15.35 22.68
C SER A 318 -20.49 -15.10 22.38
N LEU A 319 -20.73 -14.20 21.44
CA LEU A 319 -22.04 -13.96 20.83
C LEU A 319 -22.06 -14.58 19.44
N ASN A 320 -22.71 -15.73 19.33
CA ASN A 320 -22.71 -16.54 18.11
C ASN A 320 -24.01 -16.33 17.34
N VAL A 321 -23.91 -15.95 16.07
CA VAL A 321 -25.05 -15.65 15.21
C VAL A 321 -25.08 -16.60 14.03
N ARG A 322 -26.26 -17.10 13.67
CA ARG A 322 -26.42 -18.05 12.57
C ARG A 322 -25.82 -17.48 11.29
N HIS A 323 -24.89 -18.20 10.69
CA HIS A 323 -24.13 -17.70 9.57
C HIS A 323 -24.96 -17.74 8.28
N LEU A 324 -25.10 -16.59 7.63
CA LEU A 324 -25.78 -16.43 6.36
C LEU A 324 -24.80 -15.93 5.29
N ILE A 325 -24.98 -16.38 4.06
CA ILE A 325 -24.19 -16.00 2.89
C ILE A 325 -25.14 -15.44 1.83
N PRO A 326 -24.86 -14.31 1.17
CA PRO A 326 -25.70 -13.83 0.09
C PRO A 326 -25.76 -14.83 -1.08
N LYS A 327 -26.95 -15.03 -1.63
CA LYS A 327 -27.15 -15.86 -2.82
C LYS A 327 -27.03 -14.98 -4.07
N TYR A 328 -25.82 -14.51 -4.35
CA TYR A 328 -25.55 -13.46 -5.35
C TYR A 328 -26.12 -13.71 -6.74
N TRP A 329 -26.29 -14.97 -7.14
CA TRP A 329 -26.75 -15.37 -8.48
C TRP A 329 -28.28 -15.52 -8.58
N ASP A 330 -29.01 -15.33 -7.49
CA ASP A 330 -30.46 -15.44 -7.46
C ASP A 330 -31.10 -14.08 -7.74
N ASP A 331 -32.16 -14.07 -8.56
CA ASP A 331 -32.88 -12.86 -8.94
C ASP A 331 -33.41 -12.10 -7.71
N ALA A 332 -33.76 -12.81 -6.63
CA ALA A 332 -34.22 -12.19 -5.39
C ALA A 332 -33.17 -11.25 -4.79
N TYR A 333 -31.91 -11.65 -4.80
CA TYR A 333 -30.80 -10.83 -4.34
C TYR A 333 -30.41 -9.78 -5.39
N LEU A 334 -30.20 -10.21 -6.65
CA LEU A 334 -29.71 -9.33 -7.72
C LEU A 334 -30.62 -8.14 -7.95
N ASN A 335 -31.93 -8.33 -7.97
CA ASN A 335 -32.86 -7.22 -8.23
C ASN A 335 -32.79 -6.16 -7.12
N LEU A 336 -32.65 -6.56 -5.86
CA LEU A 336 -32.49 -5.63 -4.74
C LEU A 336 -31.16 -4.90 -4.80
N TYR A 337 -30.07 -5.61 -5.09
CA TYR A 337 -28.75 -4.98 -5.17
C TYR A 337 -28.65 -4.03 -6.38
N LYS A 338 -29.17 -4.42 -7.55
CA LYS A 338 -29.24 -3.53 -8.72
C LYS A 338 -30.09 -2.29 -8.47
N THR A 339 -31.14 -2.39 -7.66
CA THR A 339 -31.94 -1.23 -7.25
C THR A 339 -31.12 -0.26 -6.40
N PHE A 340 -30.33 -0.78 -5.46
CA PHE A 340 -29.39 0.03 -4.69
C PHE A 340 -28.30 0.66 -5.57
N ILE A 341 -27.67 -0.10 -6.47
CA ILE A 341 -26.64 0.42 -7.39
C ILE A 341 -27.21 1.55 -8.25
N GLN A 342 -28.46 1.43 -8.71
CA GLN A 342 -29.12 2.51 -9.46
C GLN A 342 -29.22 3.79 -8.62
N ALA A 343 -29.71 3.69 -7.39
CA ALA A 343 -29.85 4.85 -6.52
C ALA A 343 -28.49 5.47 -6.14
N LEU A 344 -27.47 4.64 -5.93
CA LEU A 344 -26.10 5.10 -5.72
C LEU A 344 -25.55 5.86 -6.93
N GLY A 345 -25.76 5.33 -8.14
CA GLY A 345 -25.38 6.01 -9.38
C GLY A 345 -26.13 7.31 -9.60
N ASP A 346 -27.44 7.35 -9.34
CA ASP A 346 -28.25 8.57 -9.45
C ASP A 346 -27.77 9.66 -8.47
N HIS A 347 -27.29 9.26 -7.28
CA HIS A 347 -26.73 10.16 -6.28
C HIS A 347 -25.32 10.65 -6.64
N LEU A 348 -24.43 9.73 -7.05
CA LEU A 348 -22.99 10.01 -7.14
C LEU A 348 -22.47 10.36 -8.54
N ARG A 349 -23.09 9.91 -9.64
CA ARG A 349 -22.45 9.98 -10.99
C ARG A 349 -21.99 11.38 -11.43
N ASN A 350 -22.64 12.43 -10.93
CA ASN A 350 -22.34 13.84 -11.23
C ASN A 350 -21.63 14.57 -10.08
N ASP A 351 -21.31 13.88 -8.98
CA ASP A 351 -20.66 14.48 -7.82
C ASP A 351 -19.15 14.51 -8.00
N ASN A 352 -18.58 15.65 -8.38
CA ASN A 352 -17.16 15.79 -8.64
C ASN A 352 -16.27 15.62 -7.40
N ARG A 353 -16.83 15.52 -6.20
CA ARG A 353 -16.07 15.25 -4.96
C ARG A 353 -15.71 13.77 -4.81
N VAL A 354 -16.36 12.89 -5.58
CA VAL A 354 -16.10 11.45 -5.61
C VAL A 354 -15.37 11.10 -6.90
N ASP A 355 -14.14 10.64 -6.75
CA ASP A 355 -13.24 10.40 -7.86
C ASP A 355 -13.45 9.01 -8.47
N PHE A 356 -13.68 8.01 -7.60
CA PHE A 356 -13.97 6.65 -8.05
C PHE A 356 -14.91 5.88 -7.11
N VAL A 357 -15.54 4.82 -7.66
CA VAL A 357 -16.32 3.84 -6.90
C VAL A 357 -15.77 2.44 -7.13
N ALA A 358 -15.31 1.80 -6.07
CA ALA A 358 -14.94 0.40 -6.04
C ALA A 358 -16.20 -0.48 -6.02
N VAL A 359 -16.33 -1.32 -7.05
CA VAL A 359 -17.49 -2.16 -7.32
C VAL A 359 -17.47 -3.37 -6.38
N GLY A 360 -18.48 -3.47 -5.50
CA GLY A 360 -18.67 -4.62 -4.63
C GLY A 360 -19.40 -5.77 -5.32
N THR A 361 -18.77 -6.93 -5.46
CA THR A 361 -19.41 -8.11 -6.09
C THR A 361 -19.61 -9.29 -5.15
N GLY A 362 -18.67 -9.53 -4.22
CA GLY A 362 -18.68 -10.69 -3.33
C GLY A 362 -18.23 -10.38 -1.90
N VAL A 363 -17.61 -11.36 -1.23
CA VAL A 363 -17.15 -11.20 0.16
C VAL A 363 -16.04 -10.15 0.25
N PHE A 364 -16.13 -9.27 1.26
CA PHE A 364 -15.35 -8.04 1.41
C PHE A 364 -15.46 -7.09 0.21
N GLY A 365 -16.48 -7.27 -0.65
CA GLY A 365 -16.64 -6.58 -1.92
C GLY A 365 -15.79 -7.14 -3.07
N GLU A 366 -15.00 -8.21 -2.85
CA GLU A 366 -14.08 -8.77 -3.82
C GLU A 366 -14.71 -9.82 -4.74
N ASN A 367 -14.02 -10.19 -5.82
CA ASN A 367 -14.48 -11.13 -6.85
C ASN A 367 -14.44 -12.61 -6.42
N GLN A 368 -14.96 -12.90 -5.23
CA GLN A 368 -15.22 -14.24 -4.70
C GLN A 368 -16.53 -14.23 -3.89
N PRO A 369 -17.41 -15.24 -4.02
CA PRO A 369 -18.71 -15.23 -3.35
C PRO A 369 -18.57 -15.39 -1.83
N THR A 370 -17.56 -16.14 -1.38
CA THR A 370 -17.31 -16.51 0.01
C THR A 370 -15.81 -16.64 0.27
N GLN A 371 -15.45 -16.87 1.54
CA GLN A 371 -14.11 -17.37 1.89
C GLN A 371 -13.99 -18.84 1.44
N ASN A 372 -12.78 -19.27 1.08
CA ASN A 372 -12.50 -20.60 0.51
C ASN A 372 -13.07 -21.75 1.35
N GLU A 373 -13.05 -21.64 2.68
CA GLU A 373 -13.54 -22.67 3.59
C GLU A 373 -15.06 -22.88 3.47
N LEU A 374 -15.79 -21.96 2.83
CA LEU A 374 -17.24 -21.98 2.68
C LEU A 374 -17.71 -22.18 1.23
N ASP A 375 -16.78 -22.37 0.30
CA ASP A 375 -17.09 -22.58 -1.12
C ASP A 375 -18.02 -23.78 -1.34
N TYR A 376 -17.95 -24.79 -0.48
CA TYR A 376 -18.84 -25.94 -0.54
C TYR A 376 -20.30 -25.55 -0.25
N VAL A 377 -20.56 -24.54 0.58
CA VAL A 377 -21.91 -24.09 0.93
C VAL A 377 -22.59 -23.50 -0.30
N VAL A 378 -21.92 -22.56 -0.98
CA VAL A 378 -22.46 -21.95 -2.21
C VAL A 378 -22.49 -22.94 -3.37
N SER A 379 -21.54 -23.88 -3.43
CA SER A 379 -21.56 -24.98 -4.42
C SER A 379 -22.78 -25.90 -4.23
N ASN A 380 -23.07 -26.30 -2.99
CA ASN A 380 -24.23 -27.12 -2.65
C ASN A 380 -25.56 -26.39 -2.94
N ALA A 381 -25.55 -25.06 -2.85
CA ALA A 381 -26.67 -24.21 -3.27
C ALA A 381 -26.76 -24.00 -4.80
N GLY A 382 -25.88 -24.62 -5.57
CA GLY A 382 -25.91 -24.64 -7.04
C GLY A 382 -25.01 -23.64 -7.75
N LEU A 383 -24.16 -22.88 -7.04
CA LEU A 383 -23.26 -21.93 -7.69
C LEU A 383 -22.16 -22.64 -8.49
N THR A 384 -22.17 -22.40 -9.80
CA THR A 384 -21.11 -22.84 -10.71
C THR A 384 -20.16 -21.68 -11.03
N SER A 385 -18.96 -22.01 -11.52
CA SER A 385 -17.98 -21.03 -12.02
C SER A 385 -18.59 -20.09 -13.08
N ALA A 386 -19.29 -20.65 -14.07
CA ALA A 386 -19.95 -19.88 -15.12
C ALA A 386 -21.05 -18.95 -14.58
N MET A 387 -21.83 -19.40 -13.59
CA MET A 387 -22.82 -18.56 -12.92
C MET A 387 -22.17 -17.43 -12.14
N TRP A 388 -21.04 -17.67 -11.47
CA TRP A 388 -20.30 -16.62 -10.77
C TRP A 388 -19.81 -15.54 -11.74
N VAL A 389 -19.19 -15.93 -12.85
CA VAL A 389 -18.76 -15.00 -13.92
C VAL A 389 -19.93 -14.17 -14.43
N ASN A 390 -21.07 -14.81 -14.75
CA ASN A 390 -22.26 -14.10 -15.19
C ASN A 390 -22.79 -13.12 -14.13
N THR A 391 -22.78 -13.52 -12.86
CA THR A 391 -23.22 -12.69 -11.73
C THR A 391 -22.36 -11.44 -11.60
N VAL A 392 -21.04 -11.59 -11.63
CA VAL A 392 -20.06 -10.50 -11.56
C VAL A 392 -20.21 -9.55 -12.76
N ASN A 393 -20.36 -10.11 -13.96
CA ASN A 393 -20.57 -9.32 -15.17
C ASN A 393 -21.88 -8.53 -15.14
N ASP A 394 -22.95 -9.11 -14.60
CA ASP A 394 -24.25 -8.46 -14.47
C ASP A 394 -24.22 -7.32 -13.43
N ILE A 395 -23.57 -7.54 -12.28
CA ILE A 395 -23.32 -6.47 -11.29
C ILE A 395 -22.46 -5.37 -11.91
N THR A 396 -21.38 -5.71 -12.59
CA THR A 396 -20.46 -4.76 -13.24
C THR A 396 -21.18 -3.91 -14.29
N SER A 397 -22.00 -4.54 -15.14
CA SER A 397 -22.83 -3.86 -16.15
C SER A 397 -23.84 -2.92 -15.49
N LYS A 398 -24.37 -3.30 -14.32
CA LYS A 398 -25.28 -2.45 -13.58
C LYS A 398 -24.58 -1.19 -13.05
N TYR A 399 -23.39 -1.32 -12.47
CA TYR A 399 -22.60 -0.16 -12.07
C TYR A 399 -22.27 0.73 -13.27
N ALA A 400 -21.78 0.14 -14.37
CA ALA A 400 -21.44 0.91 -15.57
C ALA A 400 -22.63 1.73 -16.10
N SER A 401 -23.81 1.11 -16.19
CA SER A 401 -25.03 1.79 -16.65
C SER A 401 -25.59 2.81 -15.65
N ALA A 402 -25.51 2.56 -14.35
CA ALA A 402 -25.99 3.48 -13.32
C ALA A 402 -25.15 4.77 -13.23
N PHE A 403 -23.85 4.65 -13.53
CA PHE A 403 -22.91 5.78 -13.54
C PHE A 403 -22.73 6.41 -14.93
N ALA A 404 -23.46 5.94 -15.96
CA ALA A 404 -23.45 6.59 -17.26
C ALA A 404 -24.37 7.83 -17.27
N ALA A 405 -23.97 8.85 -18.04
CA ALA A 405 -24.80 10.03 -18.27
C ALA A 405 -26.09 9.71 -19.04
N ALA A 406 -26.02 8.72 -19.94
CA ALA A 406 -27.14 8.23 -20.73
C ALA A 406 -26.94 6.75 -21.10
N PRO A 407 -28.00 6.00 -21.43
CA PRO A 407 -27.88 4.61 -21.85
C PRO A 407 -26.90 4.43 -23.02
N GLY A 408 -26.00 3.46 -22.90
CA GLY A 408 -24.98 3.14 -23.91
C GLY A 408 -23.77 4.08 -23.93
N GLN A 409 -23.69 5.07 -23.04
CA GLN A 409 -22.48 5.87 -22.83
C GLN A 409 -21.57 5.23 -21.77
N PRO A 410 -20.25 5.53 -21.81
CA PRO A 410 -19.35 5.17 -20.72
C PRO A 410 -19.78 5.78 -19.37
N PRO A 411 -19.35 5.19 -18.25
CA PRO A 411 -19.48 5.80 -16.93
C PRO A 411 -18.83 7.19 -16.88
N THR A 412 -19.44 8.14 -16.19
CA THR A 412 -18.88 9.48 -15.95
C THR A 412 -17.88 9.53 -14.80
N LYS A 413 -17.67 8.38 -14.13
CA LYS A 413 -16.75 8.21 -13.00
C LYS A 413 -15.89 6.98 -13.18
N SER A 414 -14.69 7.01 -12.61
CA SER A 414 -13.88 5.81 -12.49
C SER A 414 -14.63 4.77 -11.66
N LEU A 415 -14.86 3.60 -12.24
CA LEU A 415 -15.39 2.43 -11.54
C LEU A 415 -14.26 1.40 -11.45
N LEU A 416 -14.12 0.70 -10.33
CA LEU A 416 -13.02 -0.25 -10.12
C LEU A 416 -13.54 -1.64 -9.70
N LEU A 417 -13.43 -2.63 -10.59
CA LEU A 417 -13.69 -4.03 -10.27
C LEU A 417 -12.55 -4.62 -9.44
N GLN A 418 -12.88 -5.14 -8.27
CA GLN A 418 -11.95 -5.78 -7.33
C GLN A 418 -11.64 -7.23 -7.75
N PHE A 419 -10.69 -7.44 -8.67
CA PHE A 419 -10.61 -8.69 -9.46
C PHE A 419 -9.71 -9.80 -8.87
N ALA A 420 -8.95 -9.50 -7.82
CA ALA A 420 -8.15 -10.47 -7.08
C ALA A 420 -8.69 -10.49 -5.65
N PRO A 421 -9.21 -11.62 -5.12
CA PRO A 421 -9.07 -13.01 -5.57
C PRO A 421 -10.10 -13.50 -6.62
N THR A 422 -10.04 -14.80 -6.95
CA THR A 422 -10.96 -15.54 -7.85
C THR A 422 -11.75 -16.58 -7.06
N TYR A 423 -12.85 -17.11 -7.61
CA TYR A 423 -13.64 -18.15 -6.96
C TYR A 423 -13.08 -19.56 -7.18
N LYS A 424 -13.41 -20.22 -8.29
CA LYS A 424 -13.02 -21.63 -8.54
C LYS A 424 -11.91 -21.78 -9.57
N SER A 425 -11.69 -20.76 -10.40
CA SER A 425 -10.72 -20.83 -11.47
C SER A 425 -10.09 -19.47 -11.73
N VAL A 426 -8.77 -19.48 -11.93
CA VAL A 426 -8.03 -18.30 -12.38
C VAL A 426 -8.51 -17.78 -13.75
N THR A 427 -9.17 -18.61 -14.56
CA THR A 427 -9.77 -18.19 -15.83
C THR A 427 -11.01 -17.29 -15.65
N GLU A 428 -11.69 -17.34 -14.50
CA GLU A 428 -12.81 -16.45 -14.19
C GLU A 428 -12.36 -14.99 -14.16
N ARG A 429 -11.10 -14.76 -13.73
CA ARG A 429 -10.48 -13.45 -13.68
C ARG A 429 -10.46 -12.80 -15.05
N SER A 430 -9.92 -13.47 -16.07
CA SER A 430 -9.81 -12.89 -17.42
C SER A 430 -11.18 -12.62 -18.02
N GLN A 431 -12.16 -13.50 -17.79
CA GLN A 431 -13.53 -13.31 -18.27
C GLN A 431 -14.23 -12.09 -17.65
N THR A 432 -14.14 -11.95 -16.33
CA THR A 432 -14.79 -10.84 -15.60
C THR A 432 -14.09 -9.50 -15.84
N THR A 433 -12.76 -9.49 -15.89
CA THR A 433 -11.98 -8.26 -16.16
C THR A 433 -12.08 -7.79 -17.60
N THR A 434 -12.07 -8.70 -18.60
CA THR A 434 -12.31 -8.34 -20.00
C THR A 434 -13.71 -7.75 -20.18
N TRP A 435 -14.72 -8.34 -19.51
CA TRP A 435 -16.07 -7.80 -19.53
C TRP A 435 -16.11 -6.39 -18.91
N ALA A 436 -15.50 -6.19 -17.75
CA ALA A 436 -15.40 -4.89 -17.08
C ALA A 436 -14.73 -3.84 -17.98
N ALA A 437 -13.58 -4.15 -18.57
CA ALA A 437 -12.85 -3.24 -19.45
C ALA A 437 -13.68 -2.84 -20.69
N ASN A 438 -14.40 -3.79 -21.29
CA ASN A 438 -15.32 -3.52 -22.40
C ASN A 438 -16.53 -2.66 -22.01
N GLN A 439 -16.81 -2.50 -20.72
CA GLN A 439 -17.81 -1.60 -20.17
C GLN A 439 -17.19 -0.32 -19.58
N HIS A 440 -15.89 -0.09 -19.84
CA HIS A 440 -15.14 1.04 -19.32
C HIS A 440 -15.04 1.08 -17.78
N VAL A 441 -15.09 -0.10 -17.16
CA VAL A 441 -14.83 -0.29 -15.73
C VAL A 441 -13.37 -0.67 -15.55
N GLY A 442 -12.67 0.10 -14.72
CA GLY A 442 -11.29 -0.11 -14.32
C GLY A 442 -11.09 -1.35 -13.46
N LEU A 443 -9.82 -1.69 -13.25
CA LEU A 443 -9.40 -2.93 -12.61
C LEU A 443 -8.61 -2.61 -11.34
N SER A 444 -8.99 -3.24 -10.23
CA SER A 444 -8.31 -3.11 -8.95
C SER A 444 -7.68 -4.43 -8.54
N SER A 445 -6.35 -4.43 -8.44
CA SER A 445 -5.58 -5.49 -7.79
C SER A 445 -5.52 -5.17 -6.30
N ASN A 446 -6.26 -5.92 -5.49
CA ASN A 446 -6.36 -5.69 -4.03
C ASN A 446 -5.15 -6.20 -3.25
N PHE A 447 -3.98 -6.11 -3.87
CA PHE A 447 -2.68 -6.38 -3.27
C PHE A 447 -1.59 -5.68 -4.09
N THR A 448 -0.47 -5.41 -3.45
CA THR A 448 0.76 -4.93 -4.08
C THR A 448 1.96 -5.57 -3.40
N VAL A 449 2.98 -5.87 -4.18
CA VAL A 449 4.22 -6.51 -3.75
C VAL A 449 5.36 -6.15 -4.71
N PRO A 450 6.63 -6.17 -4.26
CA PRO A 450 7.77 -5.99 -5.14
C PRO A 450 7.79 -6.98 -6.28
N ASP A 451 7.51 -8.26 -6.02
CA ASP A 451 7.59 -9.35 -6.98
C ASP A 451 6.60 -10.45 -6.58
N TYR A 452 6.13 -11.24 -7.54
CA TYR A 452 5.09 -12.25 -7.29
C TYR A 452 5.19 -13.40 -8.28
N LEU A 453 4.52 -14.50 -7.96
CA LEU A 453 4.42 -15.67 -8.83
C LEU A 453 3.05 -15.74 -9.49
N GLN A 454 2.95 -16.50 -10.59
CA GLN A 454 1.71 -16.60 -11.36
C GLN A 454 1.23 -15.24 -11.88
N VAL A 455 2.15 -14.31 -12.12
CA VAL A 455 1.86 -12.94 -12.55
C VAL A 455 1.42 -12.92 -14.02
N TYR A 456 2.19 -13.59 -14.87
CA TYR A 456 1.94 -13.66 -16.31
C TYR A 456 1.94 -15.10 -16.80
N LYS A 457 0.83 -15.52 -17.41
CA LYS A 457 0.65 -16.88 -17.93
C LYS A 457 0.30 -16.85 -19.43
N ASN A 458 0.57 -17.95 -20.11
CA ASN A 458 0.27 -18.09 -21.54
C ASN A 458 -1.22 -17.98 -21.86
N ASP A 459 -2.04 -18.48 -20.94
CA ASP A 459 -3.49 -18.53 -21.07
C ASP A 459 -4.17 -17.23 -20.60
N LEU A 460 -3.37 -16.18 -20.34
CA LEU A 460 -3.82 -14.88 -19.82
C LEU A 460 -4.57 -14.97 -18.48
N SER A 461 -4.35 -16.04 -17.71
CA SER A 461 -4.97 -16.23 -16.39
C SER A 461 -4.07 -15.84 -15.20
N GLY A 462 -2.91 -15.24 -15.47
CA GLY A 462 -2.03 -14.71 -14.45
C GLY A 462 -2.67 -13.57 -13.65
N ALA A 463 -2.04 -13.20 -12.54
CA ALA A 463 -2.53 -12.16 -11.65
C ALA A 463 -2.55 -10.78 -12.32
N TYR A 464 -1.51 -10.43 -13.10
CA TYR A 464 -1.42 -9.13 -13.78
C TYR A 464 -1.75 -9.21 -15.28
N ASP A 465 -2.09 -10.38 -15.82
CA ASP A 465 -2.53 -10.51 -17.21
C ASP A 465 -3.72 -9.61 -17.59
N PRO A 466 -4.75 -9.44 -16.73
CA PRO A 466 -5.81 -8.46 -16.97
C PRO A 466 -5.29 -7.02 -17.08
N ILE A 467 -4.39 -6.62 -16.17
CA ILE A 467 -3.80 -5.28 -16.16
C ILE A 467 -2.95 -5.08 -17.43
N ARG A 468 -2.09 -6.03 -17.76
CA ARG A 468 -1.29 -6.03 -18.99
C ARG A 468 -2.13 -5.88 -20.26
N SER A 469 -3.36 -6.39 -20.24
CA SER A 469 -4.27 -6.32 -21.39
C SER A 469 -5.04 -5.01 -21.48
N HIS A 470 -5.17 -4.26 -20.36
CA HIS A 470 -6.17 -3.19 -20.24
C HIS A 470 -5.68 -1.89 -19.59
N ASN A 471 -4.44 -1.81 -19.09
CA ASN A 471 -3.89 -0.64 -18.39
C ASN A 471 -3.85 0.66 -19.20
N MET A 472 -3.88 0.57 -20.53
CA MET A 472 -3.99 1.74 -21.42
C MET A 472 -5.44 2.08 -21.81
N SER A 473 -6.44 1.32 -21.35
CA SER A 473 -7.84 1.46 -21.77
C SER A 473 -8.80 1.83 -20.63
N VAL A 474 -8.48 1.44 -19.40
CA VAL A 474 -9.32 1.69 -18.23
C VAL A 474 -8.44 1.97 -17.00
N PRO A 475 -8.98 2.64 -15.96
CA PRO A 475 -8.22 2.91 -14.74
C PRO A 475 -7.71 1.64 -14.05
N ILE A 476 -6.50 1.71 -13.49
CA ILE A 476 -5.84 0.63 -12.74
C ILE A 476 -5.60 1.08 -11.31
N ALA A 477 -6.00 0.25 -10.36
CA ALA A 477 -5.78 0.48 -8.94
C ALA A 477 -5.02 -0.67 -8.29
N PHE A 478 -4.21 -0.32 -7.29
CA PHE A 478 -3.54 -1.26 -6.39
C PHE A 478 -3.96 -0.99 -4.94
N GLU A 479 -3.75 -1.98 -4.07
CA GLU A 479 -3.98 -1.85 -2.63
C GLU A 479 -2.77 -2.31 -1.83
N ALA A 480 -2.41 -1.55 -0.81
CA ALA A 480 -1.20 -1.68 -0.03
C ALA A 480 -1.50 -1.75 1.46
N TYR A 481 -0.99 -2.79 2.12
CA TYR A 481 -1.07 -2.96 3.58
C TYR A 481 0.31 -3.20 4.16
N LEU A 482 0.52 -2.79 5.42
CA LEU A 482 1.76 -3.08 6.16
C LEU A 482 2.04 -4.59 6.26
N MET A 483 1.00 -5.41 6.31
CA MET A 483 1.14 -6.87 6.33
C MET A 483 1.64 -7.47 5.01
N ASP A 484 1.62 -6.70 3.92
CA ASP A 484 2.17 -7.09 2.62
C ASP A 484 3.52 -6.40 2.37
N LEU A 485 3.65 -5.14 2.77
CA LEU A 485 4.83 -4.29 2.60
C LEU A 485 5.46 -3.93 3.95
N CYS A 486 6.04 -4.91 4.63
CA CYS A 486 6.47 -4.74 6.02
C CYS A 486 7.78 -3.96 6.22
N SER A 487 8.35 -3.38 5.17
CA SER A 487 9.50 -2.47 5.29
C SER A 487 9.59 -1.47 4.14
N PRO A 488 10.31 -0.35 4.36
CA PRO A 488 10.47 0.68 3.34
C PRO A 488 11.12 0.18 2.04
N VAL A 489 11.96 -0.85 2.10
CA VAL A 489 12.51 -1.52 0.90
C VAL A 489 11.41 -2.17 0.09
N MET A 490 10.48 -2.90 0.75
CA MET A 490 9.35 -3.53 0.08
C MET A 490 8.41 -2.47 -0.50
N SER A 491 8.10 -1.43 0.27
CA SER A 491 7.27 -0.31 -0.19
C SER A 491 7.84 0.36 -1.43
N TYR A 492 9.16 0.61 -1.45
CA TYR A 492 9.85 1.22 -2.60
C TYR A 492 9.70 0.41 -3.89
N TRP A 493 10.02 -0.89 -3.84
CA TRP A 493 9.97 -1.74 -5.04
C TRP A 493 8.54 -2.10 -5.45
N ALA A 494 7.60 -2.19 -4.52
CA ALA A 494 6.18 -2.39 -4.82
C ALA A 494 5.56 -1.17 -5.53
N VAL A 495 5.93 0.04 -5.11
CA VAL A 495 5.49 1.27 -5.80
C VAL A 495 6.03 1.34 -7.23
N LEU A 496 7.31 1.01 -7.45
CA LEU A 496 7.87 0.89 -8.80
C LEU A 496 7.14 -0.18 -9.64
N ASN A 497 6.81 -1.32 -9.03
CA ASN A 497 6.01 -2.37 -9.65
C ASN A 497 4.64 -1.81 -10.09
N ASN A 498 3.93 -1.09 -9.22
CA ASN A 498 2.62 -0.52 -9.56
C ASN A 498 2.70 0.47 -10.74
N LEU A 499 3.72 1.32 -10.76
CA LEU A 499 3.91 2.31 -11.83
C LEU A 499 4.29 1.66 -13.17
N ASP A 500 5.09 0.59 -13.17
CA ASP A 500 5.34 -0.24 -14.37
C ASP A 500 4.04 -0.77 -15.01
N LYS A 501 2.95 -0.85 -14.23
CA LYS A 501 1.62 -1.25 -14.69
C LYS A 501 0.72 -0.05 -15.00
N HIS A 502 1.27 1.16 -14.97
CA HIS A 502 0.60 2.43 -15.20
C HIS A 502 -0.56 2.70 -14.24
N ALA A 503 -0.38 2.38 -12.95
CA ALA A 503 -1.40 2.62 -11.91
C ALA A 503 -1.95 4.07 -11.92
N ASP A 504 -3.26 4.19 -11.75
CA ASP A 504 -3.98 5.45 -11.48
C ASP A 504 -4.10 5.71 -9.98
N TYR A 505 -4.40 4.65 -9.24
CA TYR A 505 -4.72 4.74 -7.82
C TYR A 505 -3.88 3.74 -7.04
N ILE A 506 -3.27 4.20 -5.95
CA ILE A 506 -2.75 3.30 -4.92
C ILE A 506 -3.55 3.56 -3.65
N ARG A 507 -4.28 2.54 -3.20
CA ARG A 507 -5.01 2.58 -1.94
C ARG A 507 -4.12 2.04 -0.85
N VAL A 508 -3.93 2.78 0.24
CA VAL A 508 -2.87 2.49 1.21
C VAL A 508 -3.38 2.48 2.64
N GLY A 509 -3.03 1.44 3.40
CA GLY A 509 -3.24 1.41 4.84
C GLY A 509 -2.53 2.58 5.51
N ASP A 510 -3.19 3.25 6.45
CA ASP A 510 -2.62 4.41 7.14
C ASP A 510 -1.36 4.03 7.95
N ASP A 511 -1.24 2.77 8.35
CA ASP A 511 -0.09 2.17 9.04
C ASP A 511 1.18 2.01 8.18
N LEU A 512 1.08 2.24 6.87
CA LEU A 512 2.23 2.43 5.97
C LEU A 512 2.68 3.89 5.92
N LEU A 513 1.80 4.85 6.19
CA LEU A 513 2.14 6.28 6.09
C LEU A 513 2.60 6.86 7.43
N ARG A 514 2.11 6.32 8.54
CA ARG A 514 2.39 6.86 9.88
C ARG A 514 2.56 5.79 10.95
N ASP A 515 3.22 6.17 12.03
CA ASP A 515 3.28 5.39 13.26
C ASP A 515 2.08 5.68 14.20
N ALA A 516 2.04 4.99 15.35
CA ALA A 516 0.99 5.17 16.36
C ALA A 516 1.00 6.58 17.01
N ASN A 517 2.11 7.30 16.92
CA ASN A 517 2.28 8.66 17.43
C ASN A 517 2.05 9.73 16.33
N TYR A 518 1.53 9.34 15.17
CA TYR A 518 1.26 10.20 14.02
C TYR A 518 2.50 10.73 13.29
N ASN A 519 3.70 10.22 13.56
CA ASN A 519 4.89 10.58 12.78
C ASN A 519 4.88 9.86 11.43
N LEU A 520 5.46 10.50 10.41
CA LEU A 520 5.68 9.87 9.10
C LEU A 520 6.58 8.65 9.22
N LYS A 521 6.17 7.54 8.59
CA LYS A 521 7.02 6.37 8.44
C LYS A 521 7.95 6.50 7.22
N PRO A 522 9.12 5.85 7.22
CA PRO A 522 10.03 5.90 6.07
C PRO A 522 9.39 5.35 4.78
N ASP A 523 8.45 4.42 4.88
CA ASP A 523 7.65 3.90 3.76
C ASP A 523 6.92 5.01 2.97
N ALA A 524 6.47 6.06 3.67
CA ALA A 524 5.70 7.18 3.10
C ALA A 524 6.45 7.87 1.95
N ALA A 525 7.78 7.93 2.01
CA ALA A 525 8.61 8.57 0.97
C ALA A 525 8.43 7.91 -0.42
N SER A 526 8.20 6.59 -0.46
CA SER A 526 7.97 5.87 -1.72
C SER A 526 6.63 6.26 -2.34
N PHE A 527 5.59 6.37 -1.52
CA PHE A 527 4.27 6.82 -1.98
C PHE A 527 4.31 8.28 -2.46
N ASP A 528 4.99 9.16 -1.72
CA ASP A 528 5.17 10.57 -2.09
C ASP A 528 5.85 10.72 -3.45
N TRP A 529 6.97 10.02 -3.65
CA TRP A 529 7.70 10.04 -4.93
C TRP A 529 6.84 9.58 -6.12
N SER A 530 5.88 8.69 -5.90
CA SER A 530 5.05 8.14 -6.98
C SER A 530 3.94 9.07 -7.46
N ARG A 531 3.51 10.03 -6.64
CA ARG A 531 2.33 10.89 -6.92
C ARG A 531 2.37 11.54 -8.31
N PRO A 532 3.50 12.10 -8.80
CA PRO A 532 3.54 12.75 -10.11
C PRO A 532 3.35 11.79 -11.29
N PHE A 533 3.47 10.48 -11.08
CA PHE A 533 3.42 9.44 -12.12
C PHE A 533 2.09 8.69 -12.16
N LEU A 534 1.25 8.83 -11.13
CA LEU A 534 -0.03 8.13 -11.05
C LEU A 534 -1.04 8.74 -12.04
N GLY A 535 -1.73 7.86 -12.75
CA GLY A 535 -2.75 8.23 -13.74
C GLY A 535 -2.21 8.99 -14.95
N LYS A 536 -0.89 8.97 -15.16
CA LYS A 536 -0.25 9.65 -16.29
C LYS A 536 -0.34 8.87 -17.59
N THR A 537 -0.11 9.60 -18.66
CA THR A 537 0.06 9.13 -20.03
C THR A 537 1.43 9.59 -20.53
N PRO A 538 1.90 9.10 -21.68
CA PRO A 538 3.09 9.64 -22.33
C PRO A 538 3.00 11.15 -22.65
N SER A 539 1.81 11.75 -22.68
CA SER A 539 1.67 13.16 -23.04
C SER A 539 1.83 14.14 -21.88
N ASP A 540 1.57 13.69 -20.65
CA ASP A 540 1.47 14.53 -19.45
C ASP A 540 2.31 14.04 -18.26
N THR A 541 2.99 12.90 -18.39
CA THR A 541 3.97 12.45 -17.40
C THR A 541 5.15 13.43 -17.30
N PRO A 542 5.65 13.73 -16.08
CA PRO A 542 6.80 14.62 -15.91
C PRO A 542 8.11 14.04 -16.48
N SER A 543 8.23 12.72 -16.49
CA SER A 543 9.35 11.99 -17.06
C SER A 543 8.97 10.53 -17.38
N VAL A 544 9.85 9.86 -18.12
CA VAL A 544 9.80 8.41 -18.37
C VAL A 544 11.04 7.76 -17.77
N TRP A 545 10.93 6.55 -17.24
CA TRP A 545 12.02 5.94 -16.51
C TRP A 545 12.03 4.42 -16.60
N VAL A 546 13.18 3.83 -16.31
CA VAL A 546 13.36 2.39 -16.15
C VAL A 546 14.13 2.15 -14.86
N ALA A 547 13.58 1.31 -13.98
CA ALA A 547 14.27 0.79 -12.81
C ALA A 547 14.85 -0.59 -13.15
N MET A 548 16.17 -0.68 -13.03
CA MET A 548 16.99 -1.82 -13.42
C MET A 548 16.85 -2.92 -12.40
N ARG A 549 16.17 -4.00 -12.75
CA ARG A 549 15.93 -5.12 -11.84
C ARG A 549 15.81 -6.43 -12.58
N GLU A 550 15.68 -7.50 -11.82
CA GLU A 550 15.32 -8.79 -12.36
C GLU A 550 14.48 -9.58 -11.35
N HIS A 551 13.70 -10.57 -11.78
CA HIS A 551 12.97 -11.44 -10.89
C HIS A 551 13.89 -12.11 -9.87
N ARG A 552 13.46 -12.18 -8.61
CA ARG A 552 14.24 -12.79 -7.53
C ARG A 552 13.71 -14.18 -7.18
N ASN A 553 14.60 -15.18 -7.19
CA ASN A 553 14.33 -16.52 -6.68
C ASN A 553 15.26 -16.83 -5.48
N PRO A 554 14.74 -17.10 -4.28
CA PRO A 554 13.31 -17.20 -3.97
C PRO A 554 12.58 -15.86 -3.89
N THR A 555 11.29 -15.89 -4.26
CA THR A 555 10.46 -14.69 -4.33
C THR A 555 9.71 -14.46 -3.03
N LEU A 556 9.93 -13.29 -2.43
CA LEU A 556 9.16 -12.83 -1.29
C LEU A 556 7.78 -12.34 -1.77
N SER A 557 6.70 -12.97 -1.30
CA SER A 557 5.35 -12.73 -1.81
C SER A 557 4.45 -11.89 -0.89
N ASN A 558 4.75 -11.72 0.39
CA ASN A 558 4.13 -10.79 1.36
C ASN A 558 4.77 -11.02 2.75
N CYS A 559 4.29 -10.31 3.78
CA CYS A 559 4.75 -10.43 5.16
C CYS A 559 3.67 -10.95 6.13
N ARG A 560 2.64 -11.65 5.65
CA ARG A 560 1.49 -12.05 6.49
C ARG A 560 1.85 -13.19 7.43
N SER A 561 1.33 -13.16 8.67
CA SER A 561 1.56 -14.22 9.67
C SER A 561 1.01 -15.57 9.19
N GLY A 562 1.87 -16.60 9.13
CA GLY A 562 1.53 -17.91 8.55
C GLY A 562 1.39 -17.93 7.02
N GLY A 563 1.47 -16.78 6.36
CA GLY A 563 1.43 -16.62 4.91
C GLY A 563 2.83 -16.56 4.33
N LEU A 564 3.22 -17.65 3.65
CA LEU A 564 4.28 -17.72 2.63
C LEU A 564 5.45 -16.74 2.79
N TYR A 565 6.29 -17.04 3.79
CA TYR A 565 7.74 -17.09 3.62
C TYR A 565 8.03 -17.52 2.19
N TYR A 566 8.62 -16.64 1.38
CA TYR A 566 9.37 -16.99 0.18
C TYR A 566 8.90 -18.27 -0.54
N ASN A 567 8.11 -18.15 -1.60
CA ASN A 567 7.56 -19.34 -2.25
C ASN A 567 8.71 -20.25 -2.71
N ASP A 568 8.76 -21.44 -2.13
CA ASP A 568 9.91 -22.34 -2.17
C ASP A 568 9.79 -23.49 -3.12
N SER A 569 8.84 -23.39 -4.06
CA SER A 569 8.48 -24.48 -4.94
C SER A 569 9.75 -25.23 -5.31
N THR A 570 9.79 -26.53 -4.99
CA THR A 570 10.93 -27.43 -5.22
C THR A 570 11.30 -27.51 -6.71
N SER A 571 10.58 -26.79 -7.56
CA SER A 571 10.71 -26.60 -9.00
C SER A 571 11.05 -25.16 -9.45
N GLY A 572 11.21 -24.18 -8.55
CA GLY A 572 11.50 -22.78 -8.88
C GLY A 572 10.30 -21.82 -8.95
N SER A 573 10.56 -20.52 -9.15
CA SER A 573 9.54 -19.51 -9.42
C SER A 573 8.73 -19.85 -10.68
N THR A 574 7.40 -19.86 -10.55
CA THR A 574 6.50 -20.20 -11.65
C THR A 574 5.79 -18.94 -12.17
N TRP A 575 5.88 -18.71 -13.49
CA TRP A 575 5.23 -17.59 -14.18
C TRP A 575 5.49 -16.21 -13.55
N PRO A 576 6.77 -15.84 -13.30
CA PRO A 576 7.10 -14.56 -12.68
C PRO A 576 7.00 -13.39 -13.66
N GLN A 577 7.25 -12.19 -13.14
CA GLN A 577 7.58 -11.04 -13.96
C GLN A 577 9.11 -10.94 -14.12
N LEU A 578 9.65 -11.26 -15.30
CA LEU A 578 11.08 -11.08 -15.62
C LEU A 578 11.36 -9.65 -16.11
N GLY A 579 12.64 -9.25 -16.13
CA GLY A 579 13.09 -7.98 -16.70
C GLY A 579 13.07 -6.79 -15.76
N ASN A 580 13.09 -5.59 -16.33
CA ASN A 580 13.10 -4.32 -15.59
C ASN A 580 11.68 -3.92 -15.14
N TYR A 581 11.59 -2.80 -14.41
CA TYR A 581 10.35 -2.03 -14.32
C TYR A 581 10.45 -0.82 -15.23
N SER A 582 9.52 -0.69 -16.17
CA SER A 582 9.57 0.25 -17.28
C SER A 582 8.36 1.18 -17.23
N PHE A 583 8.59 2.48 -17.30
CA PHE A 583 7.57 3.50 -17.38
C PHE A 583 7.80 4.36 -18.63
N TRP A 584 7.44 3.81 -19.79
CA TRP A 584 7.68 4.35 -21.14
C TRP A 584 9.14 4.62 -21.50
N LEU A 585 10.07 4.03 -20.74
CA LEU A 585 11.48 3.93 -21.08
C LEU A 585 11.88 2.47 -20.92
N TYR A 586 12.59 1.94 -21.90
CA TYR A 586 12.92 0.53 -22.00
C TYR A 586 14.42 0.36 -22.14
N GLN A 587 14.99 -0.63 -21.44
CA GLN A 587 16.38 -1.06 -21.66
C GLN A 587 16.37 -2.39 -22.41
N ASP A 588 17.20 -2.50 -23.46
CA ASP A 588 17.22 -3.65 -24.35
C ASP A 588 18.55 -4.43 -24.27
N ASP A 589 18.50 -5.58 -23.58
CA ASP A 589 19.62 -6.51 -23.46
C ASP A 589 19.94 -7.26 -24.77
N SER A 590 19.04 -7.24 -25.75
CA SER A 590 19.19 -8.00 -26.98
C SER A 590 20.11 -7.34 -28.00
N ILE A 591 20.32 -6.04 -27.87
CA ILE A 591 21.21 -5.29 -28.74
C ILE A 591 22.65 -5.77 -28.48
N ALA A 592 23.41 -6.00 -29.54
CA ALA A 592 24.75 -6.55 -29.45
C ALA A 592 25.66 -5.71 -28.53
N GLY A 593 26.33 -6.38 -27.59
CA GLY A 593 27.13 -5.75 -26.55
C GLY A 593 26.33 -5.04 -25.44
N GLY A 594 25.00 -5.19 -25.44
CA GLY A 594 24.06 -4.55 -24.53
C GLY A 594 23.61 -5.38 -23.34
N ARG A 595 24.05 -6.65 -23.25
CA ARG A 595 23.53 -7.59 -22.27
C ARG A 595 24.05 -7.26 -20.87
N THR A 596 23.13 -6.96 -19.96
CA THR A 596 23.45 -6.63 -18.57
C THR A 596 23.44 -7.86 -17.65
N VAL A 597 24.02 -7.69 -16.45
CA VAL A 597 24.07 -8.70 -15.38
C VAL A 597 23.36 -8.15 -14.14
N PRO A 598 22.30 -8.82 -13.64
CA PRO A 598 21.62 -8.39 -12.41
C PRO A 598 22.43 -8.79 -11.18
N GLU A 599 22.54 -7.90 -10.18
CA GLU A 599 23.24 -8.15 -8.92
C GLU A 599 22.45 -7.61 -7.72
N THR A 600 22.82 -8.05 -6.52
CA THR A 600 22.14 -7.69 -5.26
C THR A 600 23.12 -7.74 -4.08
N ASN A 601 22.86 -6.98 -3.02
CA ASN A 601 23.55 -7.18 -1.74
C ASN A 601 22.86 -8.23 -0.84
N ASP A 602 21.77 -8.85 -1.29
CA ASP A 602 21.06 -9.84 -0.50
C ASP A 602 21.58 -11.27 -0.74
N LYS A 603 22.24 -11.85 0.26
CA LYS A 603 22.70 -13.25 0.23
C LYS A 603 21.56 -14.26 0.05
N GLY A 604 20.33 -13.92 0.42
CA GLY A 604 19.15 -14.77 0.26
C GLY A 604 18.83 -15.08 -1.20
N ALA A 605 19.29 -14.27 -2.15
CA ALA A 605 19.13 -14.51 -3.58
C ALA A 605 20.30 -15.28 -4.22
N ASP A 606 21.34 -15.63 -3.48
CA ASP A 606 22.57 -16.20 -4.04
C ASP A 606 22.73 -17.69 -3.73
N SER A 607 22.85 -18.52 -4.78
CA SER A 607 22.94 -19.98 -4.66
C SER A 607 24.09 -20.48 -3.77
N ARG A 608 25.13 -19.68 -3.50
CA ARG A 608 26.22 -20.05 -2.57
C ARG A 608 25.79 -19.97 -1.11
N TYR A 609 24.83 -19.10 -0.78
CA TYR A 609 24.42 -18.77 0.59
C TYR A 609 22.96 -19.13 0.90
N ALA A 610 22.10 -19.09 -0.11
CA ALA A 610 20.66 -19.27 0.01
C ALA A 610 20.30 -20.61 0.66
N ARG A 611 19.27 -20.55 1.50
CA ARG A 611 18.64 -21.71 2.14
C ARG A 611 17.16 -21.74 1.78
N ASN A 612 16.55 -22.91 1.74
CA ASN A 612 15.10 -23.04 1.61
C ASN A 612 14.44 -22.44 2.88
N PRO A 613 13.52 -21.47 2.75
CA PRO A 613 12.90 -20.77 3.87
C PRO A 613 12.06 -21.66 4.80
N GLN A 614 11.59 -22.81 4.31
CA GLN A 614 10.62 -23.70 4.96
C GLN A 614 11.34 -24.77 5.77
N ASN A 615 12.51 -25.22 5.30
CA ASN A 615 13.25 -26.33 5.93
C ASN A 615 14.74 -26.02 6.22
N GLY A 616 15.24 -24.85 5.82
CA GLY A 616 16.61 -24.40 6.09
C GLY A 616 17.72 -25.12 5.31
N THR A 617 17.38 -26.02 4.38
CA THR A 617 18.37 -26.76 3.57
C THR A 617 19.01 -25.87 2.50
N TRP A 618 20.18 -26.25 1.98
CA TRP A 618 20.85 -25.49 0.92
C TRP A 618 20.01 -25.41 -0.35
N TRP A 619 19.95 -24.22 -0.96
CA TRP A 619 19.14 -23.96 -2.14
C TRP A 619 20.00 -23.55 -3.37
N PRO A 620 20.39 -24.50 -4.24
CA PRO A 620 21.23 -24.23 -5.41
C PRO A 620 20.50 -23.52 -6.57
N GLU A 621 19.18 -23.58 -6.62
CA GLU A 621 18.37 -22.93 -7.68
C GLU A 621 18.09 -21.43 -7.42
N ALA A 622 18.57 -20.86 -6.31
CA ALA A 622 18.46 -19.43 -6.03
C ALA A 622 19.25 -18.60 -7.06
N GLY A 623 18.76 -17.38 -7.32
CA GLY A 623 19.37 -16.44 -8.25
C GLY A 623 18.44 -15.31 -8.66
N LEU A 624 18.94 -14.48 -9.56
CA LEU A 624 18.16 -13.47 -10.26
C LEU A 624 17.92 -13.89 -11.71
N GLY A 625 16.70 -13.66 -12.19
CA GLY A 625 16.25 -14.01 -13.53
C GLY A 625 15.52 -15.32 -13.50
N ASN A 626 15.64 -16.10 -14.57
CA ASN A 626 14.91 -17.37 -14.64
C ASN A 626 15.68 -18.54 -14.00
N CYS A 627 16.05 -18.35 -12.73
CA CYS A 627 16.62 -19.36 -11.87
C CYS A 627 15.48 -20.07 -11.11
N PRO A 628 15.34 -21.42 -11.17
CA PRO A 628 15.94 -22.37 -12.10
C PRO A 628 15.35 -22.28 -13.52
N VAL A 629 16.11 -22.75 -14.51
CA VAL A 629 15.85 -22.64 -15.97
C VAL A 629 14.75 -23.60 -16.48
N GLY A 630 13.70 -23.79 -15.69
CA GLY A 630 12.54 -24.62 -16.02
C GLY A 630 11.67 -23.94 -17.08
N ASN A 631 11.49 -24.59 -18.22
CA ASN A 631 10.86 -24.11 -19.45
C ASN A 631 9.36 -23.72 -19.35
N GLN A 632 8.82 -23.48 -18.15
CA GLN A 632 7.39 -23.25 -17.96
C GLN A 632 6.93 -21.94 -18.61
N TYR A 633 7.79 -20.92 -18.70
CA TYR A 633 7.44 -19.58 -19.23
C TYR A 633 8.10 -19.25 -20.58
N ALA A 634 8.72 -20.22 -21.26
CA ALA A 634 9.47 -20.03 -22.52
C ALA A 634 8.63 -19.60 -23.74
N SER A 635 7.32 -19.57 -23.57
CA SER A 635 6.33 -19.09 -24.53
C SER A 635 5.91 -17.63 -24.30
N ILE A 636 6.22 -17.05 -23.13
CA ILE A 636 6.06 -15.61 -22.84
C ILE A 636 7.41 -14.91 -22.92
N TYR A 637 8.45 -15.56 -22.41
CA TYR A 637 9.82 -15.08 -22.43
C TYR A 637 10.68 -15.99 -23.31
N PRO A 638 11.77 -15.48 -23.89
CA PRO A 638 12.73 -16.31 -24.61
C PRO A 638 13.21 -17.49 -23.78
N ALA A 639 13.31 -18.69 -24.37
CA ALA A 639 13.76 -19.91 -23.69
C ALA A 639 15.19 -19.81 -23.09
N ASN A 640 15.96 -18.81 -23.49
CA ASN A 640 17.33 -18.53 -23.05
C ASN A 640 17.43 -17.26 -22.19
N TYR A 641 16.33 -16.78 -21.61
CA TYR A 641 16.38 -15.63 -20.71
C TYR A 641 17.42 -15.87 -19.60
N PRO A 642 18.29 -14.88 -19.28
CA PRO A 642 19.39 -15.07 -18.35
C PRO A 642 18.92 -15.55 -16.97
N CYS A 643 19.72 -16.43 -16.39
CA CYS A 643 19.73 -16.71 -14.97
C CYS A 643 21.13 -16.36 -14.44
N PHE A 644 21.17 -15.58 -13.37
CA PHE A 644 22.39 -15.27 -12.64
C PHE A 644 22.27 -15.85 -11.23
N SER A 645 22.89 -17.01 -11.02
CA SER A 645 22.76 -17.79 -9.78
C SER A 645 23.68 -17.33 -8.65
N GLN A 646 24.64 -16.45 -8.93
CA GLN A 646 25.57 -15.90 -7.93
C GLN A 646 25.52 -14.36 -7.89
N PRO A 647 24.32 -13.76 -7.67
CA PRO A 647 24.07 -12.32 -7.73
C PRO A 647 24.66 -11.52 -6.58
N TYR A 648 25.16 -12.14 -5.51
CA TYR A 648 25.63 -11.41 -4.34
C TYR A 648 26.91 -10.63 -4.65
N ASN A 649 26.80 -9.30 -4.56
CA ASN A 649 27.90 -8.36 -4.68
C ASN A 649 28.09 -7.56 -3.37
N PRO A 650 29.16 -7.81 -2.60
CA PRO A 650 29.44 -7.13 -1.35
C PRO A 650 29.95 -5.68 -1.51
N ASP A 651 30.25 -5.23 -2.73
CA ASP A 651 30.65 -3.84 -2.98
C ASP A 651 29.45 -2.90 -3.13
N LEU A 652 28.24 -3.44 -3.32
CA LEU A 652 26.99 -2.69 -3.17
C LEU A 652 26.77 -2.34 -1.68
N PRO A 653 26.05 -1.26 -1.38
CA PRO A 653 25.58 -1.00 -0.02
C PRO A 653 24.74 -2.15 0.53
N ALA A 654 24.92 -2.48 1.80
CA ALA A 654 24.07 -3.45 2.48
C ALA A 654 22.64 -2.92 2.61
N LEU A 655 21.66 -3.83 2.59
CA LEU A 655 20.31 -3.48 3.05
C LEU A 655 20.39 -3.40 4.57
N GLU A 656 20.32 -2.18 5.10
CA GLU A 656 20.49 -1.96 6.53
C GLU A 656 19.39 -2.68 7.32
N GLY A 657 19.77 -3.30 8.44
CA GLY A 657 18.88 -4.11 9.28
C GLY A 657 18.86 -5.60 8.94
N GLN A 658 19.53 -6.05 7.87
CA GLN A 658 19.72 -7.48 7.61
C GLN A 658 20.49 -8.18 8.73
N ASN A 659 19.90 -9.23 9.32
CA ASN A 659 20.60 -10.13 10.22
C ASN A 659 21.24 -11.30 9.47
N LEU A 660 22.49 -11.12 9.02
CA LEU A 660 23.22 -12.10 8.22
C LEU A 660 23.74 -13.33 9.02
N THR A 661 23.45 -13.43 10.32
CA THR A 661 23.98 -14.51 11.17
C THR A 661 23.08 -15.75 11.26
N SER A 662 21.83 -15.67 10.79
CA SER A 662 20.89 -16.79 10.67
C SER A 662 20.33 -16.86 9.25
N TYR A 663 20.10 -18.07 8.72
CA TYR A 663 19.50 -18.23 7.38
C TYR A 663 18.08 -17.65 7.30
N THR A 664 17.34 -17.65 8.42
CA THR A 664 16.03 -16.99 8.51
C THR A 664 16.13 -15.47 8.40
N GLY A 665 17.27 -14.89 8.81
CA GLY A 665 17.52 -13.45 8.76
C GLY A 665 17.75 -12.90 7.34
N PHE A 666 18.16 -13.74 6.37
CA PHE A 666 18.17 -13.35 4.94
C PHE A 666 16.76 -13.09 4.39
N TYR A 667 15.75 -13.66 5.05
CA TYR A 667 14.37 -13.67 4.59
C TYR A 667 13.43 -12.88 5.50
N ASN A 668 13.95 -12.15 6.47
CA ASN A 668 13.14 -11.27 7.32
C ASN A 668 13.23 -9.82 6.84
N PRO A 669 12.34 -9.37 5.94
CA PRO A 669 12.31 -7.99 5.47
C PRO A 669 11.86 -6.99 6.55
N GLN A 670 11.23 -7.44 7.65
CA GLN A 670 10.70 -6.56 8.71
C GLN A 670 11.78 -5.74 9.40
N ASP A 671 13.02 -6.22 9.39
CA ASP A 671 14.15 -5.56 10.03
C ASP A 671 14.75 -4.46 9.15
N TRP A 672 14.34 -4.33 7.87
CA TRP A 672 15.02 -3.45 6.91
C TRP A 672 14.58 -1.99 7.07
N THR A 673 15.54 -1.08 7.29
CA THR A 673 15.27 0.33 7.61
C THR A 673 14.96 1.20 6.39
N GLY A 674 15.35 0.73 5.19
CA GLY A 674 15.21 1.46 3.93
C GLY A 674 16.51 2.04 3.37
N GLU A 675 17.60 2.08 4.14
CA GLU A 675 18.92 2.41 3.61
C GLU A 675 19.43 1.28 2.68
N GLY A 676 20.02 1.68 1.55
CA GLY A 676 20.51 0.74 0.54
C GLY A 676 19.40 0.05 -0.26
N LYS A 677 18.13 0.46 -0.14
CA LYS A 677 16.98 -0.17 -0.83
C LYS A 677 17.17 -0.34 -2.35
N GLU A 678 17.90 0.56 -3.00
CA GLU A 678 18.25 0.50 -4.43
C GLU A 678 19.21 -0.67 -4.74
N ALA A 679 20.02 -1.12 -3.76
CA ALA A 679 20.87 -2.29 -3.88
C ALA A 679 20.11 -3.62 -3.66
N TYR A 680 18.79 -3.57 -3.45
CA TYR A 680 17.97 -4.78 -3.40
C TYR A 680 18.12 -5.58 -4.68
N ILE A 681 18.05 -4.92 -5.84
CA ILE A 681 18.47 -5.46 -7.14
C ILE A 681 18.97 -4.30 -8.01
N VAL A 682 20.09 -4.49 -8.69
CA VAL A 682 20.65 -3.58 -9.69
C VAL A 682 21.03 -4.35 -10.95
N ARG A 683 21.40 -3.65 -12.02
CA ARG A 683 22.06 -4.29 -13.17
C ARG A 683 23.38 -3.59 -13.48
N ARG A 684 24.34 -4.36 -13.99
CA ARG A 684 25.60 -3.82 -14.50
C ARG A 684 25.90 -4.20 -15.94
N THR A 685 26.77 -3.41 -16.59
CA THR A 685 27.47 -3.84 -17.81
C THR A 685 28.34 -5.05 -17.51
N ASP A 686 28.73 -5.77 -18.57
CA ASP A 686 29.60 -6.94 -18.45
C ASP A 686 30.67 -6.91 -19.54
N GLN A 687 31.58 -5.95 -19.40
CA GLN A 687 32.64 -5.68 -20.36
C GLN A 687 33.48 -6.94 -20.64
N THR A 688 33.67 -7.79 -19.62
CA THR A 688 34.54 -8.97 -19.70
C THR A 688 34.00 -10.01 -20.69
N THR A 689 32.69 -10.02 -20.91
CA THR A 689 32.01 -10.90 -21.88
C THR A 689 31.65 -10.16 -23.17
N GLY A 690 32.19 -8.96 -23.38
CA GLY A 690 31.97 -8.13 -24.56
C GLY A 690 30.65 -7.35 -24.54
N ASN A 691 30.10 -7.07 -23.34
CA ASN A 691 28.88 -6.30 -23.17
C ASN A 691 29.13 -4.95 -22.46
N PRO A 692 29.81 -3.99 -23.12
CA PRO A 692 30.17 -2.71 -22.52
C PRO A 692 29.03 -1.68 -22.54
N TYR A 693 27.85 -2.01 -23.07
CA TYR A 693 26.78 -1.06 -23.30
C TYR A 693 25.52 -1.37 -22.49
N MET A 694 24.73 -0.33 -22.19
CA MET A 694 23.31 -0.44 -21.86
C MET A 694 22.51 0.43 -22.82
N TRP A 695 21.65 -0.17 -23.65
CA TRP A 695 20.89 0.55 -24.69
C TRP A 695 19.47 0.86 -24.23
N PHE A 696 19.01 2.08 -24.49
CA PHE A 696 17.71 2.55 -24.04
C PHE A 696 16.86 3.08 -25.19
N GLN A 697 15.57 2.76 -25.16
CA GLN A 697 14.56 3.21 -26.10
C GLN A 697 13.44 3.92 -25.34
N ILE A 698 13.10 5.13 -25.79
CA ILE A 698 12.02 5.93 -25.26
C ILE A 698 10.74 5.61 -26.03
N ASP A 699 9.60 5.57 -25.36
CA ASP A 699 8.32 5.40 -26.07
C ASP A 699 8.06 6.59 -27.01
N ASN A 700 7.75 6.29 -28.27
CA ASN A 700 7.51 7.31 -29.30
C ASN A 700 6.28 8.19 -29.02
N GLN A 701 5.37 7.78 -28.12
CA GLN A 701 4.27 8.61 -27.66
C GLN A 701 4.72 9.73 -26.70
N TYR A 702 5.83 9.51 -25.97
CA TYR A 702 6.43 10.54 -25.10
C TYR A 702 7.34 11.48 -25.90
N ILE A 703 8.09 10.93 -26.87
CA ILE A 703 8.96 11.68 -27.77
C ILE A 703 8.61 11.41 -29.24
N ASP A 704 7.97 12.38 -29.87
CA ASP A 704 7.74 12.37 -31.32
C ASP A 704 9.07 12.64 -32.06
N GLY A 705 9.60 11.61 -32.73
CA GLY A 705 10.85 11.68 -33.49
C GLY A 705 10.85 12.59 -34.73
N SER A 706 9.72 13.25 -35.02
CA SER A 706 9.64 14.37 -35.98
C SER A 706 10.13 15.70 -35.39
N ALA A 707 10.13 15.84 -34.07
CA ALA A 707 10.56 17.03 -33.35
C ALA A 707 11.99 16.89 -32.78
N VAL A 708 12.50 18.00 -32.25
CA VAL A 708 13.79 18.07 -31.57
C VAL A 708 13.55 18.59 -30.17
N TYR A 709 14.25 18.02 -29.18
CA TYR A 709 13.97 18.26 -27.76
C TYR A 709 15.19 18.77 -27.01
N HIS A 710 14.92 19.68 -26.08
CA HIS A 710 15.70 19.82 -24.86
C HIS A 710 15.21 18.76 -23.88
N ALA A 711 16.11 17.90 -23.44
CA ALA A 711 15.80 16.85 -22.46
C ALA A 711 16.89 16.78 -21.39
N ARG A 712 16.54 16.16 -20.27
CA ARG A 712 17.46 15.83 -19.19
C ARG A 712 17.42 14.33 -18.98
N ILE A 713 18.56 13.67 -19.11
CA ILE A 713 18.72 12.25 -18.77
C ILE A 713 19.42 12.16 -17.41
N THR A 714 18.81 11.48 -16.45
CA THR A 714 19.38 11.24 -15.12
C THR A 714 19.66 9.76 -14.96
N VAL A 715 20.89 9.39 -14.61
CA VAL A 715 21.30 8.01 -14.37
C VAL A 715 21.65 7.87 -12.88
N LYS A 716 20.90 7.03 -12.17
CA LYS A 716 21.18 6.64 -10.78
C LYS A 716 22.08 5.41 -10.80
N TYR A 717 23.31 5.54 -10.31
CA TYR A 717 24.33 4.50 -10.37
C TYR A 717 25.09 4.36 -9.04
N PHE A 718 25.63 3.18 -8.77
CA PHE A 718 26.53 2.96 -7.65
C PHE A 718 27.98 3.27 -8.07
N ASP A 719 28.63 4.16 -7.32
CA ASP A 719 29.99 4.64 -7.60
C ASP A 719 31.07 3.62 -7.15
N ILE A 720 31.03 2.44 -7.75
CA ILE A 720 31.96 1.33 -7.50
C ILE A 720 33.08 1.39 -8.54
N GLY A 721 34.34 1.36 -8.09
CA GLY A 721 35.51 1.48 -8.97
C GLY A 721 35.92 2.94 -9.24
N THR A 722 36.97 3.13 -10.05
CA THR A 722 37.55 4.45 -10.38
C THR A 722 37.64 4.71 -11.88
N ASP A 723 36.95 3.89 -12.64
CA ASP A 723 36.86 3.87 -14.09
C ASP A 723 35.84 4.90 -14.62
N THR A 724 35.59 4.92 -15.94
CA THR A 724 34.80 5.97 -16.58
C THR A 724 33.69 5.42 -17.44
N TRP A 725 32.57 6.12 -17.51
CA TRP A 725 31.49 5.75 -18.42
C TRP A 725 30.90 6.97 -19.10
N SER A 726 30.36 6.78 -20.31
CA SER A 726 29.86 7.86 -21.15
C SER A 726 28.40 7.65 -21.53
N LEU A 727 27.63 8.73 -21.59
CA LEU A 727 26.29 8.71 -22.18
C LEU A 727 26.37 9.21 -23.63
N LYS A 728 25.79 8.45 -24.56
CA LYS A 728 25.66 8.86 -25.98
C LYS A 728 24.19 8.80 -26.40
N TYR A 729 23.75 9.72 -27.25
CA TYR A 729 22.35 9.87 -27.63
C TYR A 729 22.16 10.16 -29.12
N ASP A 730 20.97 9.86 -29.64
CA ASP A 730 20.49 10.20 -30.97
C ASP A 730 20.17 11.70 -31.06
N SER A 731 21.06 12.46 -31.70
CA SER A 731 20.90 13.90 -31.92
C SER A 731 20.48 14.20 -33.36
N THR A 732 20.17 15.47 -33.63
CA THR A 732 19.93 15.97 -34.99
C THR A 732 21.07 15.72 -35.98
N THR A 733 22.30 15.50 -35.48
CA THR A 733 23.50 15.24 -36.29
C THR A 733 23.99 13.79 -36.21
N GLY A 734 23.16 12.87 -35.70
CA GLY A 734 23.51 11.48 -35.42
C GLY A 734 23.96 11.27 -33.98
N GLN A 735 24.68 10.18 -33.70
CA GLN A 735 25.12 9.85 -32.34
C GLN A 735 26.07 10.92 -31.78
N LYS A 736 25.77 11.43 -30.59
CA LYS A 736 26.58 12.44 -29.88
C LYS A 736 26.83 12.02 -28.44
N VAL A 737 28.00 12.37 -27.90
CA VAL A 737 28.33 12.15 -26.48
C VAL A 737 27.73 13.29 -25.66
N ALA A 738 26.87 12.99 -24.69
CA ALA A 738 26.33 13.98 -23.77
C ALA A 738 27.33 14.34 -22.66
N GLY A 739 28.11 13.36 -22.21
CA GLY A 739 29.17 13.56 -21.23
C GLY A 739 29.82 12.23 -20.82
N THR A 740 30.90 12.34 -20.04
CA THR A 740 31.63 11.22 -19.45
C THR A 740 31.77 11.46 -17.95
N ILE A 741 31.50 10.43 -17.15
CA ILE A 741 31.63 10.42 -15.70
C ILE A 741 32.90 9.67 -15.34
N THR A 742 33.66 10.20 -14.38
CA THR A 742 34.77 9.50 -13.73
C THR A 742 34.34 9.09 -12.34
N LYS A 743 34.35 7.78 -12.07
CA LYS A 743 33.97 7.24 -10.76
C LYS A 743 35.04 7.50 -9.72
N THR A 744 34.61 7.62 -8.46
CA THR A 744 35.49 7.92 -7.32
C THR A 744 35.60 6.78 -6.32
N GLY A 745 34.89 5.68 -6.53
CA GLY A 745 34.98 4.46 -5.72
C GLY A 745 34.31 4.57 -4.35
N THR A 746 33.37 5.51 -4.16
CA THR A 746 32.70 5.72 -2.87
C THR A 746 31.72 4.61 -2.49
N ARG A 747 31.31 3.77 -3.46
CA ARG A 747 30.29 2.71 -3.32
C ARG A 747 28.89 3.23 -2.95
N GLN A 748 28.69 4.53 -2.94
CA GLN A 748 27.40 5.15 -2.67
C GLN A 748 26.60 5.30 -3.96
N LEU A 749 25.27 5.36 -3.82
CA LEU A 749 24.40 5.75 -4.91
C LEU A 749 24.65 7.22 -5.28
N LYS A 750 24.75 7.49 -6.59
CA LYS A 750 24.95 8.83 -7.15
C LYS A 750 24.03 9.05 -8.35
N ASP A 751 23.71 10.32 -8.57
CA ASP A 751 22.99 10.77 -9.75
C ASP A 751 23.96 11.45 -10.72
N ALA A 752 23.99 10.99 -11.97
CA ALA A 752 24.64 11.66 -13.08
C ALA A 752 23.58 12.29 -13.98
N VAL A 753 23.66 13.61 -14.18
CA VAL A 753 22.65 14.40 -14.91
C VAL A 753 23.24 14.93 -16.22
N PHE A 754 22.59 14.59 -17.34
CA PHE A 754 23.00 14.98 -18.68
C PHE A 754 21.91 15.84 -19.35
N PRO A 755 22.10 17.17 -19.41
CA PRO A 755 21.28 18.01 -20.25
C PRO A 755 21.65 17.81 -21.72
N VAL A 756 20.66 17.54 -22.57
CA VAL A 756 20.81 17.43 -24.03
C VAL A 756 19.90 18.44 -24.71
N THR A 757 20.41 19.15 -25.73
CA THR A 757 19.73 20.33 -26.31
C THR A 757 19.27 20.15 -27.75
N ASP A 758 19.70 19.08 -28.40
CA ASP A 758 19.47 18.77 -29.81
C ASP A 758 19.07 17.30 -29.97
N ALA A 759 18.41 16.74 -28.96
CA ALA A 759 18.01 15.34 -28.93
C ALA A 759 16.88 15.10 -29.92
N ARG A 760 17.09 14.13 -30.80
CA ARG A 760 16.08 13.69 -31.76
C ARG A 760 15.32 12.49 -31.22
N PHE A 761 16.03 11.54 -30.58
CA PHE A 761 15.48 10.31 -30.03
C PHE A 761 14.45 9.67 -30.99
N ASN A 762 14.86 9.51 -32.25
CA ASN A 762 14.02 8.96 -33.30
C ASN A 762 14.55 7.57 -33.69
N ASN A 763 14.90 6.77 -32.68
CA ASN A 763 15.41 5.41 -32.84
C ASN A 763 16.65 5.34 -33.75
N GLY A 764 17.50 6.37 -33.71
CA GLY A 764 18.61 6.56 -34.65
C GLY A 764 19.91 5.83 -34.30
N LEU A 765 20.02 5.24 -33.11
CA LEU A 765 21.20 4.46 -32.71
C LEU A 765 21.04 2.97 -33.03
N THR A 766 22.10 2.20 -32.74
CA THR A 766 22.13 0.74 -32.89
C THR A 766 20.91 0.09 -32.25
N GLY A 767 20.30 -0.87 -32.94
CA GLY A 767 19.12 -1.59 -32.45
C GLY A 767 17.84 -0.76 -32.36
N GLY A 768 17.84 0.48 -32.87
CA GLY A 768 16.71 1.40 -32.73
C GLY A 768 16.64 2.07 -31.36
N ALA A 769 17.76 2.11 -30.63
CA ALA A 769 17.87 2.84 -29.38
C ALA A 769 17.94 4.35 -29.60
N ASP A 770 17.62 5.10 -28.55
CA ASP A 770 17.66 6.56 -28.49
C ASP A 770 18.89 7.08 -27.75
N PHE A 771 19.37 6.32 -26.78
CA PHE A 771 20.63 6.59 -26.09
C PHE A 771 21.25 5.32 -25.51
N VAL A 772 22.51 5.42 -25.11
CA VAL A 772 23.33 4.32 -24.61
C VAL A 772 24.27 4.79 -23.51
N LEU A 773 24.43 3.96 -22.49
CA LEU A 773 25.52 4.06 -21.52
C LEU A 773 26.65 3.15 -22.00
N ASP A 774 27.86 3.69 -22.09
CA ASP A 774 29.07 3.00 -22.53
C ASP A 774 30.08 2.97 -21.39
N CYS A 775 30.50 1.77 -20.98
CA CYS A 775 31.50 1.53 -19.94
C CYS A 775 32.91 1.95 -20.32
N ASN A 776 33.08 2.48 -21.53
CA ASN A 776 34.34 2.87 -22.14
C ASN A 776 35.40 1.74 -22.18
N ASN A 777 35.01 0.50 -21.89
CA ASN A 777 35.88 -0.66 -21.70
C ASN A 777 37.00 -0.44 -20.66
N ASP A 778 36.71 0.33 -19.59
CA ASP A 778 37.65 0.51 -18.47
C ASP A 778 37.09 0.07 -17.10
N GLY A 779 35.84 -0.41 -17.05
CA GLY A 779 35.17 -0.98 -15.89
C GLY A 779 33.75 -1.43 -16.21
N ASP A 780 32.99 -1.84 -15.19
CA ASP A 780 31.54 -2.08 -15.30
C ASP A 780 30.76 -1.01 -14.51
N GLU A 781 29.49 -0.78 -14.86
CA GLU A 781 28.63 0.26 -14.29
C GLU A 781 27.39 -0.35 -13.67
N TRP A 782 27.24 -0.21 -12.36
CA TRP A 782 26.05 -0.64 -11.63
C TRP A 782 25.00 0.46 -11.67
N VAL A 783 23.96 0.26 -12.48
CA VAL A 783 22.86 1.20 -12.67
C VAL A 783 21.62 0.68 -11.96
N HIS A 784 21.00 1.55 -11.16
CA HIS A 784 19.73 1.30 -10.51
C HIS A 784 18.55 1.82 -11.34
N MET A 785 18.66 3.04 -11.86
CA MET A 785 17.53 3.68 -12.55
C MET A 785 18.01 4.68 -13.59
N VAL A 786 17.28 4.80 -14.69
CA VAL A 786 17.45 5.86 -15.67
C VAL A 786 16.12 6.60 -15.84
N ASP A 787 16.18 7.92 -15.85
CA ASP A 787 15.04 8.83 -15.99
C ASP A 787 15.29 9.82 -17.13
N VAL A 788 14.27 10.10 -17.95
CA VAL A 788 14.30 11.05 -19.06
C VAL A 788 13.15 12.05 -18.94
N ALA A 789 13.50 13.29 -18.60
CA ALA A 789 12.56 14.40 -18.52
C ALA A 789 12.64 15.28 -19.78
N LYS A 790 11.49 15.55 -20.40
CA LYS A 790 11.33 16.50 -21.50
C LYS A 790 11.29 17.92 -20.92
N ILE A 791 12.25 18.76 -21.30
CA ILE A 791 12.35 20.14 -20.83
C ILE A 791 11.65 21.10 -21.81
N GLY A 792 11.69 20.82 -23.11
CA GLY A 792 11.00 21.61 -24.12
C GLY A 792 11.27 21.14 -25.54
N THR A 793 10.53 21.65 -26.51
CA THR A 793 10.78 21.43 -27.94
C THR A 793 11.60 22.57 -28.53
N VAL A 794 12.55 22.23 -29.41
CA VAL A 794 13.29 23.21 -30.22
C VAL A 794 12.40 23.59 -31.40
N ASN A 795 11.77 24.76 -31.32
CA ASN A 795 11.07 25.33 -32.47
C ASN A 795 12.11 25.86 -33.46
N THR A 796 12.38 25.12 -34.54
CA THR A 796 13.11 25.68 -35.68
C THR A 796 12.23 26.73 -36.35
N PRO A 797 12.63 28.02 -36.41
CA PRO A 797 11.83 29.03 -37.10
C PRO A 797 11.68 28.61 -38.56
N THR A 798 10.43 28.48 -39.02
CA THR A 798 10.13 28.28 -40.45
C THR A 798 10.79 29.43 -41.22
N PRO A 799 11.60 29.16 -42.27
CA PRO A 799 12.23 30.23 -43.03
C PRO A 799 11.13 31.13 -43.60
N THR A 800 11.13 32.39 -43.17
CA THR A 800 10.23 33.41 -43.72
C THR A 800 10.57 33.54 -45.21
N PRO A 801 9.60 33.40 -46.13
CA PRO A 801 9.87 33.50 -47.57
C PRO A 801 10.43 34.88 -47.90
N THR A 802 11.57 34.91 -48.58
CA THR A 802 12.22 36.13 -49.07
C THR A 802 11.27 36.92 -49.98
N ALA A 803 10.75 38.04 -49.49
CA ALA A 803 9.91 38.94 -50.27
C ALA A 803 10.76 39.74 -51.28
N THR A 804 10.37 39.70 -52.55
CA THR A 804 10.88 40.57 -53.62
C THR A 804 10.43 42.02 -53.38
N ALA A 805 11.36 42.98 -53.50
CA ALA A 805 11.12 44.39 -53.23
C ALA A 805 10.16 45.07 -54.24
N THR A 806 9.22 45.87 -53.74
CA THR A 806 8.45 46.90 -54.46
C THR A 806 8.40 48.14 -53.55
N PRO A 807 8.54 49.38 -54.07
CA PRO A 807 8.89 50.53 -53.25
C PRO A 807 7.75 51.08 -52.38
N THR A 808 8.12 51.27 -51.12
CA THR A 808 7.65 52.13 -50.03
C THR A 808 6.41 53.02 -50.22
N GLN A 809 5.46 52.90 -49.27
CA GLN A 809 4.99 54.06 -48.52
C GLN A 809 5.39 53.93 -47.05
N THR A 810 5.97 55.01 -46.53
CA THR A 810 6.46 55.15 -45.18
C THR A 810 5.29 55.28 -44.20
N GLN A 811 5.13 54.29 -43.33
CA GLN A 811 4.48 54.49 -42.04
C GLN A 811 5.50 54.23 -40.94
N THR A 812 5.62 55.22 -40.06
CA THR A 812 6.48 55.22 -38.88
C THR A 812 6.13 54.04 -37.97
N PRO A 813 7.08 53.15 -37.62
CA PRO A 813 6.83 52.10 -36.67
C PRO A 813 6.70 52.71 -35.27
N THR A 814 5.52 52.55 -34.67
CA THR A 814 5.39 52.62 -33.22
C THR A 814 5.99 51.32 -32.69
N VAL A 815 7.04 51.44 -31.88
CA VAL A 815 7.62 50.31 -31.14
C VAL A 815 6.54 49.76 -30.21
N THR A 816 6.02 48.57 -30.51
CA THR A 816 5.29 47.78 -29.53
C THR A 816 6.34 47.19 -28.58
N PRO A 817 6.36 47.54 -27.29
CA PRO A 817 7.28 46.93 -26.34
C PRO A 817 6.98 45.43 -26.25
N THR A 818 8.00 44.60 -26.45
CA THR A 818 7.98 43.19 -26.07
C THR A 818 7.59 43.11 -24.60
N ALA A 819 6.50 42.42 -24.27
CA ALA A 819 6.09 42.22 -22.89
C ALA A 819 7.24 41.53 -22.13
N THR A 820 7.83 42.24 -21.17
CA THR A 820 8.74 41.64 -20.19
C THR A 820 7.95 40.59 -19.41
N PRO A 821 8.42 39.34 -19.27
CA PRO A 821 7.75 38.35 -18.46
C PRO A 821 7.59 38.88 -17.02
N SER A 822 6.36 38.84 -16.51
CA SER A 822 6.06 39.27 -15.14
C SER A 822 6.70 38.30 -14.14
N THR A 823 7.47 38.84 -13.19
CA THR A 823 8.17 38.11 -12.13
C THR A 823 7.53 38.39 -10.76
N GLY A 824 7.84 37.58 -9.75
CA GLY A 824 7.51 37.82 -8.34
C GLY A 824 8.72 38.28 -7.53
N ILE A 825 8.50 38.66 -6.27
CA ILE A 825 9.50 39.09 -5.29
C ILE A 825 9.46 38.12 -4.10
N VAL A 826 10.63 37.72 -3.59
CA VAL A 826 10.75 36.99 -2.31
C VAL A 826 11.62 37.80 -1.35
N GLU A 827 11.19 38.00 -0.12
CA GLU A 827 11.91 38.79 0.88
C GLU A 827 11.74 38.29 2.32
N GLY A 828 12.74 38.60 3.15
CA GLY A 828 12.73 38.25 4.57
C GLY A 828 13.96 38.76 5.31
N TYR A 829 14.16 38.28 6.53
CA TYR A 829 15.27 38.67 7.41
C TYR A 829 16.11 37.47 7.87
N ALA A 830 17.43 37.57 7.81
CA ALA A 830 18.35 36.77 8.61
C ALA A 830 18.53 37.46 9.98
N PHE A 831 18.38 36.76 11.10
CA PHE A 831 18.42 37.37 12.44
C PHE A 831 19.02 36.44 13.49
N HIS A 832 19.59 37.03 14.54
CA HIS A 832 20.05 36.29 15.70
C HIS A 832 18.84 35.92 16.57
N ASP A 833 18.50 34.63 16.56
CA ASP A 833 17.45 34.06 17.41
C ASP A 833 17.97 33.90 18.83
N LEU A 834 17.64 34.88 19.69
CA LEU A 834 18.18 35.00 21.04
C LEU A 834 17.51 34.06 22.03
N ASN A 835 16.27 33.65 21.74
CA ASN A 835 15.44 32.85 22.63
C ASN A 835 15.19 31.42 22.13
N GLY A 836 15.63 31.09 20.91
CA GLY A 836 15.56 29.78 20.29
C GLY A 836 14.18 29.39 19.79
N ASN A 837 13.28 30.35 19.53
CA ASN A 837 11.90 30.08 19.15
C ASN A 837 11.65 30.10 17.63
N PHE A 838 12.68 30.38 16.82
CA PHE A 838 12.64 30.45 15.36
C PHE A 838 11.69 31.52 14.77
N LEU A 839 11.18 32.43 15.59
CA LEU A 839 10.33 33.54 15.18
C LEU A 839 11.10 34.85 15.38
N LYS A 840 11.03 35.75 14.41
CA LYS A 840 11.68 37.06 14.56
C LYS A 840 10.89 37.92 15.56
N ASP A 841 11.43 38.08 16.76
CA ASP A 841 10.83 38.88 17.84
C ASP A 841 11.38 40.33 17.89
N ASP A 842 10.65 41.18 18.61
CA ASP A 842 11.11 42.53 18.94
C ASP A 842 12.37 42.47 19.81
N GLY A 843 13.47 43.07 19.34
CA GLY A 843 14.76 43.09 20.03
C GLY A 843 15.81 42.14 19.44
N GLU A 844 15.43 41.27 18.50
CA GLU A 844 16.38 40.39 17.81
C GLU A 844 17.06 41.11 16.64
N PRO A 845 18.41 41.24 16.68
CA PRO A 845 19.14 41.97 15.65
C PRO A 845 19.20 41.18 14.35
N GLY A 846 19.05 41.89 13.23
CA GLY A 846 19.31 41.32 11.91
C GLY A 846 20.81 41.04 11.70
N LEU A 847 21.11 40.06 10.86
CA LEU A 847 22.47 39.61 10.58
C LEU A 847 22.82 39.82 9.12
N ALA A 848 23.93 40.51 8.88
CA ALA A 848 24.51 40.67 7.55
C ALA A 848 25.16 39.38 7.05
N ASP A 849 25.35 39.32 5.73
CA ASP A 849 26.20 38.34 5.05
C ASP A 849 25.71 36.88 5.05
N ALA A 850 24.45 36.61 5.45
CA ALA A 850 23.82 35.32 5.17
C ALA A 850 23.60 35.18 3.66
N VAL A 851 24.12 34.12 3.04
CA VAL A 851 23.94 33.86 1.60
C VAL A 851 22.83 32.84 1.41
N LEU A 852 21.74 33.27 0.81
CA LEU A 852 20.55 32.47 0.56
C LEU A 852 20.40 32.15 -0.93
N THR A 853 19.86 30.98 -1.23
CA THR A 853 19.66 30.53 -2.61
C THR A 853 18.26 29.98 -2.81
N LEU A 854 17.57 30.41 -3.87
CA LEU A 854 16.36 29.75 -4.36
C LEU A 854 16.75 28.68 -5.36
N LYS A 855 16.35 27.45 -5.10
CA LYS A 855 16.66 26.28 -5.91
C LYS A 855 15.43 25.68 -6.57
N GLN A 856 15.61 25.07 -7.72
CA GLN A 856 14.65 24.17 -8.34
C GLN A 856 15.30 22.80 -8.47
N GLY A 857 14.89 21.86 -7.63
CA GLY A 857 15.72 20.68 -7.32
C GLY A 857 17.05 21.11 -6.73
N ASP A 858 18.17 20.57 -7.24
CA ASP A 858 19.51 20.92 -6.77
C ASP A 858 20.13 22.15 -7.48
N ILE A 859 19.45 22.72 -8.47
CA ILE A 859 19.95 23.85 -9.25
C ILE A 859 19.66 25.16 -8.53
N VAL A 860 20.70 25.96 -8.26
CA VAL A 860 20.57 27.33 -7.75
C VAL A 860 20.12 28.25 -8.88
N MET A 861 18.90 28.77 -8.77
CA MET A 861 18.29 29.67 -9.75
C MET A 861 18.58 31.13 -9.41
N TYR A 862 18.54 31.47 -8.12
CA TYR A 862 18.79 32.82 -7.64
C TYR A 862 19.62 32.79 -6.36
N THR A 863 20.39 33.85 -6.11
CA THR A 863 21.17 34.05 -4.87
C THR A 863 20.93 35.45 -4.34
N ALA A 864 20.76 35.58 -3.02
CA ALA A 864 20.65 36.86 -2.31
C ALA A 864 21.56 36.83 -1.07
N THR A 865 21.98 38.00 -0.61
CA THR A 865 22.78 38.16 0.61
C THR A 865 22.08 39.15 1.53
N SER A 866 21.99 38.84 2.83
CA SER A 866 21.37 39.75 3.80
C SER A 866 22.21 40.99 4.06
N GLY A 867 21.54 42.13 4.19
CA GLY A 867 22.15 43.43 4.51
C GLY A 867 22.43 43.64 6.01
N PRO A 868 22.99 44.80 6.39
CA PRO A 868 23.34 45.14 7.79
C PRO A 868 22.18 45.06 8.80
N ASP A 869 20.94 45.19 8.34
CA ASP A 869 19.71 45.08 9.12
C ASP A 869 19.07 43.67 9.03
N GLY A 870 19.76 42.72 8.41
CA GLY A 870 19.30 41.35 8.17
C GLY A 870 18.43 41.15 6.94
N ALA A 871 18.00 42.22 6.27
CA ALA A 871 17.06 42.09 5.15
C ALA A 871 17.71 41.48 3.91
N TYR A 872 17.04 40.54 3.26
CA TYR A 872 17.42 40.01 1.95
C TYR A 872 16.22 40.01 1.00
N GLN A 873 16.49 40.09 -0.30
CA GLN A 873 15.44 40.06 -1.32
C GLN A 873 15.90 39.41 -2.63
N PHE A 874 14.99 38.68 -3.26
CA PHE A 874 15.05 38.23 -4.64
C PHE A 874 14.02 39.06 -5.45
N PRO A 875 14.43 40.12 -6.17
CA PRO A 875 13.51 41.14 -6.67
C PRO A 875 12.79 40.76 -7.98
N ALA A 876 13.18 39.67 -8.64
CA ALA A 876 12.64 39.25 -9.92
C ALA A 876 12.76 37.73 -10.11
N VAL A 877 11.89 36.98 -9.44
CA VAL A 877 11.81 35.52 -9.50
C VAL A 877 10.76 35.10 -10.51
N ALA A 878 11.10 34.22 -11.46
CA ALA A 878 10.12 33.70 -12.39
C ALA A 878 9.03 32.90 -11.65
N PRO A 879 7.78 32.86 -12.15
CA PRO A 879 6.76 32.03 -11.53
C PRO A 879 7.15 30.55 -11.51
N GLY A 880 6.95 29.87 -10.38
CA GLY A 880 7.33 28.47 -10.19
C GLY A 880 7.46 28.09 -8.72
N GLN A 881 7.68 26.80 -8.46
CA GLN A 881 8.06 26.31 -7.13
C GLN A 881 9.57 26.39 -6.95
N TYR A 882 10.02 26.81 -5.77
CA TYR A 882 11.42 26.94 -5.39
C TYR A 882 11.64 26.42 -3.97
N VAL A 883 12.86 25.98 -3.69
CA VAL A 883 13.34 25.69 -2.34
C VAL A 883 14.36 26.75 -1.95
N LEU A 884 14.04 27.58 -0.98
CA LEU A 884 14.99 28.50 -0.37
C LEU A 884 15.86 27.72 0.63
N VAL A 885 17.18 27.82 0.49
CA VAL A 885 18.14 27.30 1.48
C VAL A 885 19.21 28.33 1.79
N GLU A 886 19.73 28.30 3.01
CA GLU A 886 20.97 28.99 3.33
C GLU A 886 22.16 28.20 2.78
N LYS A 887 23.01 28.90 2.02
CA LYS A 887 24.24 28.36 1.46
C LYS A 887 25.45 28.66 2.35
N MET A 888 25.46 29.82 3.01
CA MET A 888 26.53 30.25 3.90
C MET A 888 25.94 31.10 5.03
N PRO A 889 26.23 30.79 6.31
CA PRO A 889 25.73 31.58 7.42
C PRO A 889 26.49 32.91 7.56
N PRO A 890 25.94 33.87 8.31
CA PRO A 890 26.69 35.02 8.81
C PRO A 890 27.96 34.58 9.57
N PRO A 891 29.04 35.40 9.56
CA PRO A 891 30.25 35.12 10.33
C PRO A 891 29.95 34.85 11.81
N ASP A 892 30.57 33.80 12.38
CA ASP A 892 30.39 33.33 13.76
C ASP A 892 29.03 32.67 14.09
N TYR A 893 28.14 32.48 13.10
CA TYR A 893 26.85 31.79 13.26
C TYR A 893 26.83 30.41 12.60
N GLN A 894 25.94 29.54 13.09
CA GLN A 894 25.72 28.21 12.54
C GLN A 894 24.92 28.28 11.24
N LEU A 895 25.20 27.36 10.30
CA LEU A 895 24.42 27.19 9.07
C LEU A 895 23.00 26.70 9.41
N ASN A 896 21.99 27.41 8.94
CA ASN A 896 20.61 26.96 9.00
C ASN A 896 20.33 26.00 7.82
N SER A 897 20.22 24.70 8.10
CA SER A 897 19.98 23.67 7.09
C SER A 897 18.50 23.45 6.73
N THR A 898 17.58 24.26 7.28
CA THR A 898 16.14 24.08 7.08
C THR A 898 15.71 24.70 5.73
N PRO A 899 15.16 23.92 4.78
CA PRO A 899 14.66 24.45 3.52
C PRO A 899 13.26 25.07 3.67
N PHE A 900 12.96 26.11 2.88
CA PHE A 900 11.60 26.64 2.73
C PHE A 900 11.09 26.40 1.32
N ILE A 901 9.93 25.75 1.18
CA ILE A 901 9.28 25.51 -0.11
C ILE A 901 8.38 26.70 -0.42
N LEU A 902 8.61 27.36 -1.56
CA LEU A 902 7.93 28.57 -1.97
C LEU A 902 7.30 28.38 -3.35
N ALA A 903 5.99 28.61 -3.47
CA ALA A 903 5.32 28.74 -4.76
C ALA A 903 5.17 30.22 -5.11
N ILE A 904 5.79 30.66 -6.20
CA ILE A 904 5.84 32.07 -6.62
C ILE A 904 5.00 32.24 -7.88
N SER A 905 4.05 33.17 -7.84
CA SER A 905 3.24 33.57 -8.98
C SER A 905 3.73 34.90 -9.57
N ALA A 906 3.34 35.19 -10.81
CA ALA A 906 3.63 36.47 -11.46
C ALA A 906 3.05 37.65 -10.67
N ASN A 907 3.86 38.70 -10.46
CA ASN A 907 3.50 39.91 -9.71
C ASN A 907 3.13 39.66 -8.23
N GLN A 908 3.55 38.54 -7.64
CA GLN A 908 3.39 38.25 -6.21
C GLN A 908 4.62 38.72 -5.42
N THR A 909 4.40 39.26 -4.22
CA THR A 909 5.45 39.41 -3.20
C THR A 909 5.23 38.37 -2.10
N VAL A 910 6.23 37.52 -1.88
CA VAL A 910 6.29 36.53 -0.81
C VAL A 910 7.20 37.09 0.28
N SER A 911 6.61 37.61 1.36
CA SER A 911 7.32 38.21 2.50
C SER A 911 7.26 37.31 3.74
N GLY A 912 8.05 37.64 4.76
CA GLY A 912 8.01 36.95 6.06
C GLY A 912 8.83 35.67 6.13
N ILE A 913 9.67 35.41 5.12
CA ILE A 913 10.55 34.23 5.09
C ILE A 913 11.81 34.53 5.92
N ASN A 914 11.71 34.43 7.24
CA ASN A 914 12.81 34.77 8.13
C ASN A 914 13.69 33.56 8.45
N ILE A 915 15.01 33.77 8.51
CA ILE A 915 16.03 32.76 8.77
C ILE A 915 16.63 33.05 10.15
N ALA A 916 16.38 32.15 11.10
CA ALA A 916 16.90 32.23 12.46
C ALA A 916 18.33 31.67 12.54
N HIS A 917 19.20 32.33 13.32
CA HIS A 917 20.59 31.94 13.54
C HIS A 917 20.99 31.92 15.01
N GLN A 918 21.83 30.95 15.38
CA GLN A 918 22.51 30.86 16.68
C GLN A 918 24.03 30.91 16.50
N LEU A 919 24.76 31.36 17.52
CA LEU A 919 26.22 31.42 17.49
C LEU A 919 26.84 30.02 17.31
N ALA A 920 27.90 29.94 16.51
CA ALA A 920 28.70 28.73 16.38
C ALA A 920 29.37 28.38 17.72
N PRO A 921 29.40 27.09 18.12
CA PRO A 921 30.01 26.69 19.38
C PRO A 921 31.52 27.00 19.34
N THR A 922 32.01 27.76 20.33
CA THR A 922 33.44 28.02 20.45
C THR A 922 34.17 26.71 20.75
N PRO A 923 35.21 26.32 19.98
CA PRO A 923 35.92 25.06 20.24
C PRO A 923 36.55 25.08 21.63
N THR A 924 36.17 24.13 22.48
CA THR A 924 36.81 23.91 23.78
C THR A 924 38.28 23.51 23.57
N PRO A 925 39.27 24.22 24.11
CA PRO A 925 40.67 23.89 23.89
C PRO A 925 40.99 22.51 24.44
N THR A 926 41.48 21.61 23.57
CA THR A 926 41.93 20.27 23.94
C THR A 926 43.22 20.36 24.76
N ALA A 927 43.21 19.83 26.00
CA ALA A 927 44.38 19.83 26.87
C ALA A 927 45.43 18.80 26.40
N THR A 928 46.65 19.27 26.15
CA THR A 928 47.83 18.44 25.85
C THR A 928 48.29 17.69 27.10
N ALA A 929 48.53 16.38 26.99
CA ALA A 929 48.95 15.53 28.11
C ALA A 929 50.36 15.86 28.62
N THR A 930 50.56 15.87 29.94
CA THR A 930 51.88 15.79 30.59
C THR A 930 51.78 15.03 31.92
N SER A 931 52.85 14.30 32.25
CA SER A 931 52.99 13.15 33.16
C SER A 931 52.64 13.31 34.65
N THR A 932 52.18 12.20 35.25
CA THR A 932 51.99 11.90 36.68
C THR A 932 53.28 12.02 37.50
N PRO A 933 53.26 12.55 38.75
CA PRO A 933 53.28 11.67 39.94
C PRO A 933 52.52 12.15 41.21
N THR A 934 51.99 11.16 41.94
CA THR A 934 51.93 10.93 43.42
C THR A 934 51.17 11.84 44.42
N ALA A 935 50.03 11.30 44.90
CA ALA A 935 49.38 11.22 46.24
C ALA A 935 49.55 12.24 47.43
N THR A 936 48.37 12.73 47.90
CA THR A 936 47.83 12.81 49.31
C THR A 936 48.28 13.99 50.22
N PRO A 937 47.52 14.53 51.24
CA PRO A 937 46.14 14.27 51.77
C PRO A 937 45.19 15.49 52.03
N THR A 938 43.88 15.17 52.09
CA THR A 938 42.81 15.49 53.09
C THR A 938 42.68 16.85 53.79
N ALA A 939 41.47 17.45 53.69
CA ALA A 939 40.66 17.93 54.85
C ALA A 939 39.16 18.06 54.48
N THR A 940 38.31 17.70 55.45
CA THR A 940 36.87 17.35 55.37
C THR A 940 35.98 18.50 55.94
N PRO A 941 34.68 18.28 56.26
CA PRO A 941 33.47 18.81 55.60
C PRO A 941 32.72 19.90 56.41
N THR A 942 31.66 20.53 55.87
CA THR A 942 30.46 20.82 56.72
C THR A 942 29.14 21.05 55.96
N SER A 943 28.16 20.22 56.35
CA SER A 943 26.70 20.40 56.51
C SER A 943 25.79 21.02 55.43
N THR A 944 24.91 20.14 54.93
CA THR A 944 23.50 20.37 54.56
C THR A 944 22.65 20.79 55.79
N PRO A 945 21.49 21.45 55.59
CA PRO A 945 20.23 20.71 55.73
C PRO A 945 19.12 21.07 54.71
N THR A 946 18.41 20.01 54.34
CA THR A 946 17.08 19.84 53.72
C THR A 946 15.95 20.50 54.58
N ALA A 947 14.71 20.81 54.20
CA ALA A 947 13.85 20.44 53.05
C ALA A 947 12.52 21.26 53.02
N THR A 948 11.89 21.31 51.82
CA THR A 948 10.45 21.22 51.44
C THR A 948 9.42 22.39 51.66
N PRO A 949 8.23 22.41 50.98
CA PRO A 949 7.96 23.09 49.70
C PRO A 949 6.70 23.99 49.70
N THR A 950 6.44 24.75 48.63
CA THR A 950 5.07 25.23 48.30
C THR A 950 4.87 25.31 46.78
N ALA A 951 3.65 24.99 46.38
CA ALA A 951 3.18 24.63 45.04
C ALA A 951 3.20 25.74 43.98
N THR A 952 3.34 25.32 42.72
CA THR A 952 3.12 26.13 41.51
C THR A 952 2.16 25.37 40.57
N PRO A 953 1.17 26.05 39.97
CA PRO A 953 0.26 25.46 38.98
C PRO A 953 0.90 25.35 37.59
N THR A 954 0.47 24.32 36.89
CA THR A 954 0.92 23.81 35.58
C THR A 954 0.58 24.74 34.41
N PRO A 955 1.51 24.93 33.46
CA PRO A 955 1.17 25.10 32.06
C PRO A 955 1.76 23.99 31.17
N ARG A 956 0.99 23.69 30.11
CA ARG A 956 1.22 22.82 28.95
C ARG A 956 2.68 22.53 28.59
N HIS A 957 2.99 21.23 28.46
CA HIS A 957 4.20 20.74 27.81
C HIS A 957 3.96 20.58 26.30
N THR A 958 4.72 21.34 25.51
CA THR A 958 5.10 21.06 24.12
C THR A 958 6.39 20.25 24.16
N TYR A 959 6.44 19.09 23.50
CA TYR A 959 7.61 18.22 23.47
C TYR A 959 8.53 18.58 22.30
N LEU A 960 9.80 18.86 22.62
CA LEU A 960 10.94 18.93 21.70
C LEU A 960 11.44 17.50 21.39
N PRO A 961 11.87 17.19 20.14
CA PRO A 961 12.61 15.97 19.84
C PRO A 961 14.09 16.12 20.25
N LEU A 962 14.59 15.19 21.07
CA LEU A 962 15.97 15.13 21.54
C LEU A 962 16.77 14.15 20.67
N LEU A 963 17.87 14.63 20.06
CA LEU A 963 18.90 13.81 19.41
C LEU A 963 19.86 13.18 20.44
N LEU A 964 20.37 12.00 20.07
CA LEU A 964 21.13 11.01 20.83
C LEU A 964 22.48 11.47 21.44
N TYR A 965 22.86 10.83 22.56
CA TYR A 965 24.25 10.56 22.95
C TYR A 965 24.39 9.16 23.55
N THR A 966 25.57 8.57 23.34
CA THR A 966 25.93 7.15 23.44
C THR A 966 26.57 6.72 24.78
N ILE A 967 26.35 5.43 25.12
CA ILE A 967 27.17 4.45 25.90
C ILE A 967 27.30 4.57 27.44
N ASN A 968 26.76 3.58 28.17
CA ASN A 968 27.49 2.62 29.05
C ASN A 968 26.50 1.80 29.93
N GLY A 969 26.58 0.46 29.86
CA GLY A 969 25.86 -0.47 30.74
C GLY A 969 25.27 -1.65 29.99
#